data_AF-W8P0F1-F1
#
_entry.id   AF-W8P0F1-F1
#
_cell.length_a   1.000
_cell.length_b   1.000
_cell.length_c   1.000
_cell.angle_alpha   90.00
_cell.angle_beta   90.00
_cell.angle_gamma   90.00
#
_symmetry.space_group_name_H-M   'P 1'
#
loop_
_entity.id
_entity.type
_entity.pdbx_description
1 polymer ?
#
loop_
_entity_poly.entity_id
_entity_poly.type
_entity_poly.pdbx_seq_one_letter_code
_entity_poly.pdbx_strand_id
1 'polypeptide(L)'
;MLRSMETLWLLYASLWLPLGRHRFGIALSLNLSRTKIQQVGWRDFAGVPNLQTLKIMGNCQPGQLSCKMKINYYAFKSLLKLKFLHLSGNSLTTIPWLPESLRVLDLQHNHIFHITHFYKTPYLKELFLSKNCFYTNPCNQSFYINESVFWGLHKLKTLMLGYNNLTSVPKRLPSSLENLDLKENAITEVLEGAFTNLPLLKTLNLEWNCQRCDHAARPCFPCPQNFPLKLYPNSFYAKNSSITYLSLRGNSLKTFPEGLFRPLKNLKRLDLSDNFLAYAIRNGTFFSELKGLTWISLIYNYEPLRTFPKLILSPYIANISGLEHLLLSGNFFHQLSNQSFSVLSKLKNLKRLELRMNFINTCNLTKLKQLPSLINIDLSQNMLSFLPCCSNSKQKSCDDQNLYTHNLHDQPHIVRDREVTSVNEINESNQDNVMELVEGNASHFPSILDFRNHFCQHKLTYDLSQNDILSLDKHVFSGMENAVCLDLSYNYMSQALRRGQFNGLDSLVLLNLSYNRLDLYYDAAFSELNTTLKVLDISNNEFHFKMRGMGHRFEFIQHLTNLEVLSLANNDIEMRIDQRLISSSLKYLYFYGNHLDIMWASDNNKYTSFFQNLTNLIYLDISNNGLMSVSSQVLRNLPGSIKALSISRNLLNYFPWKNMSALSNLCHLNLSQNHLSYLPHIDSDNLKFYDDKISESFVQIDRLTVDTKHFGVFHLSVTNVFDKHIPLVTHTKCSTDVFNMETNPFKCDCDTSWFADFLLSTPVQIPYLSTHLHCEYPESQQGHNILSMDQRSCQIYGSLAFLVCSILAVTFTVLVTDYLIYVLKTCKYLFFIQDCILFDLCLIFFYWIFIIFCLFLFFGPLLAFVVFDTRNQAVRDWVYNELTVNLENSNHRRFYLCLEERDWIPGLSCIENLHNAVYNSVKTVFVLSSGSDSGETVNGVIRQAFFMETVQQRLLDEKVDAAVLVLLGELFPKLKYLQLRKRLCRRSVLSWPRNPRAQPLFWNKMETR
;
A
#
# COMPACT_ATOMS: atom_id res chain seq x y z
N MET A 1 14.78 36.81 10.23
CA MET A 1 13.54 36.15 9.75
C MET A 1 13.96 34.83 9.12
N LEU A 2 13.24 33.75 9.43
CA LEU A 2 13.46 32.32 9.12
C LEU A 2 13.88 31.48 10.34
N ARG A 3 12.88 31.25 11.20
CA ARG A 3 12.77 30.06 12.05
C ARG A 3 12.27 28.92 11.14
N SER A 4 13.15 28.20 10.46
CA SER A 4 12.80 26.87 9.94
C SER A 4 13.16 25.85 11.01
N MET A 5 12.16 25.08 11.48
CA MET A 5 12.42 23.91 12.31
C MET A 5 13.00 22.82 11.42
N GLU A 6 14.32 22.65 11.41
CA GLU A 6 14.95 21.49 10.79
C GLU A 6 14.50 20.22 11.52
N THR A 7 13.79 19.36 10.80
CA THR A 7 13.25 18.08 11.29
C THR A 7 14.01 16.97 10.59
N LEU A 8 14.76 16.15 11.35
CA LEU A 8 15.53 15.04 10.80
C LEU A 8 14.70 13.74 10.91
N TRP A 9 14.55 13.03 9.79
CA TRP A 9 13.92 11.71 9.72
C TRP A 9 14.99 10.67 9.47
N LEU A 10 15.11 9.67 10.34
CA LEU A 10 15.95 8.50 10.12
C LEU A 10 15.04 7.27 10.11
N LEU A 11 14.83 6.70 8.93
CA LEU A 11 14.17 5.42 8.74
C LEU A 11 15.23 4.43 8.29
N TYR A 12 15.38 3.33 9.03
CA TYR A 12 16.34 2.25 8.76
C TYR A 12 17.82 2.66 8.73
N ALA A 13 18.41 2.89 9.91
CA ALA A 13 19.85 2.77 10.09
C ALA A 13 20.14 2.10 11.43
N SER A 14 20.95 1.04 11.41
CA SER A 14 21.67 0.58 12.60
C SER A 14 22.45 1.77 13.16
N LEU A 15 22.27 2.05 14.45
CA LEU A 15 22.76 3.28 15.10
C LEU A 15 24.29 3.25 15.22
N TRP A 16 24.99 3.60 14.15
CA TRP A 16 26.25 4.32 14.21
C TRP A 16 25.95 5.72 13.69
N LEU A 17 25.62 6.65 14.58
CA LEU A 17 25.62 8.07 14.25
C LEU A 17 27.02 8.39 13.70
N PRO A 18 27.18 8.71 12.40
CA PRO A 18 28.50 8.99 11.86
C PRO A 18 29.07 10.19 12.59
N LEU A 19 30.35 10.10 12.93
CA LEU A 19 31.17 11.04 13.70
C LEU A 19 31.32 12.45 13.06
N GLY A 20 30.34 12.93 12.30
CA GLY A 20 30.24 14.30 11.78
C GLY A 20 29.77 15.28 12.86
N ARG A 21 30.63 15.57 13.85
CA ARG A 21 30.34 16.44 15.01
C ARG A 21 29.90 17.89 14.69
N HIS A 22 29.92 18.33 13.43
CA HIS A 22 29.79 19.76 13.10
C HIS A 22 28.42 20.24 12.57
N ARG A 23 27.49 19.36 12.14
CA ARG A 23 26.16 19.80 11.62
C ARG A 23 24.94 19.46 12.51
N PHE A 24 25.06 18.56 13.49
CA PHE A 24 23.90 18.12 14.30
C PHE A 24 23.50 19.06 15.45
N GLY A 25 24.31 20.06 15.79
CA GLY A 25 24.04 20.99 16.89
C GLY A 25 22.81 21.90 16.69
N ILE A 26 22.25 21.95 15.47
CA ILE A 26 21.13 22.83 15.08
C ILE A 26 19.78 22.11 15.13
N ALA A 27 19.75 20.77 15.12
CA ALA A 27 18.52 19.99 15.01
C ALA A 27 17.54 20.26 16.17
N LEU A 28 16.31 20.65 15.83
CA LEU A 28 15.24 20.97 16.79
C LEU A 28 14.23 19.82 16.95
N SER A 29 14.11 18.95 15.95
CA SER A 29 13.18 17.81 15.96
C SER A 29 13.84 16.58 15.36
N LEU A 30 13.72 15.44 16.03
CA LEU A 30 14.29 14.16 15.61
C LEU A 30 13.23 13.07 15.67
N ASN A 31 13.04 12.35 14.56
CA ASN A 31 12.12 11.21 14.50
C ASN A 31 12.86 9.91 14.16
N LEU A 32 12.84 8.99 15.13
CA LEU A 32 13.39 7.64 15.14
C LEU A 32 12.28 6.60 15.34
N SER A 33 11.07 6.87 14.86
CA SER A 33 9.92 5.96 14.98
C SER A 33 9.96 4.87 13.92
N ARG A 34 9.49 3.66 14.25
CA ARG A 34 9.44 2.47 13.39
C ARG A 34 10.82 2.08 12.83
N THR A 35 11.86 2.39 13.59
CA THR A 35 13.22 1.91 13.40
C THR A 35 13.44 0.61 14.18
N LYS A 36 14.46 -0.17 13.84
CA LYS A 36 14.79 -1.41 14.57
C LYS A 36 15.63 -1.14 15.84
N ILE A 37 15.48 0.04 16.47
CA ILE A 37 16.26 0.44 17.65
C ILE A 37 15.78 -0.31 18.88
N GLN A 38 16.67 -1.07 19.50
CA GLN A 38 16.38 -1.85 20.72
C GLN A 38 17.02 -1.27 21.98
N GLN A 39 18.03 -0.42 21.87
CA GLN A 39 18.75 0.14 23.02
C GLN A 39 19.05 1.62 22.83
N VAL A 40 18.92 2.39 23.92
CA VAL A 40 19.28 3.81 23.98
C VAL A 40 20.21 4.03 25.16
N GLY A 41 21.46 4.35 24.86
CA GLY A 41 22.51 4.68 25.80
C GLY A 41 22.41 6.11 26.35
N TRP A 42 23.24 6.42 27.34
CA TRP A 42 23.23 7.71 28.02
C TRP A 42 23.96 8.84 27.26
N ARG A 43 24.77 8.51 26.23
CA ARG A 43 25.52 9.47 25.40
C ARG A 43 24.95 9.64 23.99
N ASP A 44 23.96 8.86 23.59
CA ASP A 44 23.48 8.79 22.21
C ASP A 44 22.96 10.15 21.71
N PHE A 45 22.41 10.97 22.61
CA PHE A 45 21.90 12.31 22.29
C PHE A 45 22.85 13.45 22.68
N ALA A 46 24.11 13.17 23.06
CA ALA A 46 25.06 14.20 23.47
C ALA A 46 25.41 15.20 22.34
N GLY A 47 25.31 14.77 21.07
CA GLY A 47 25.58 15.61 19.89
C GLY A 47 24.42 16.54 19.48
N VAL A 48 23.24 16.43 20.09
CA VAL A 48 22.02 17.17 19.75
C VAL A 48 21.41 17.92 20.95
N PRO A 49 22.15 18.83 21.62
CA PRO A 49 21.71 19.46 22.87
C PRO A 49 20.52 20.43 22.73
N ASN A 50 20.22 20.90 21.51
CA ASN A 50 19.16 21.88 21.23
C ASN A 50 17.79 21.25 20.91
N LEU A 51 17.67 19.93 21.02
CA LEU A 51 16.48 19.20 20.62
C LEU A 51 15.24 19.62 21.43
N GLN A 52 14.15 19.93 20.74
CA GLN A 52 12.84 20.27 21.33
C GLN A 52 11.83 19.13 21.18
N THR A 53 11.93 18.34 20.10
CA THR A 53 11.02 17.23 19.83
C THR A 53 11.82 15.95 19.57
N LEU A 54 11.49 14.88 20.30
CA LEU A 54 12.06 13.56 20.12
C LEU A 54 10.94 12.54 19.98
N LYS A 55 10.91 11.83 18.85
CA LYS A 55 9.96 10.76 18.57
C LYS A 55 10.71 9.46 18.41
N ILE A 56 10.42 8.48 19.24
CA ILE A 56 10.96 7.13 19.19
C ILE A 56 9.76 6.21 19.36
N MET A 57 8.90 6.06 18.36
CA MET A 57 7.63 5.33 18.50
C MET A 57 7.61 4.03 17.69
N GLY A 58 6.95 2.98 18.17
CA GLY A 58 6.68 1.78 17.37
C GLY A 58 7.93 1.01 16.93
N ASN A 59 9.05 1.15 17.64
CA ASN A 59 10.26 0.38 17.37
C ASN A 59 10.17 -1.06 17.92
N CYS A 60 9.28 -1.27 18.87
CA CYS A 60 9.21 -2.51 19.63
C CYS A 60 7.80 -2.74 20.19
N GLN A 61 6.89 -3.20 19.31
CA GLN A 61 5.47 -3.30 19.65
C GLN A 61 5.18 -4.43 20.66
N PRO A 62 4.34 -4.17 21.68
CA PRO A 62 3.83 -5.20 22.58
C PRO A 62 3.13 -6.34 21.80
N GLY A 63 3.46 -7.59 22.10
CA GLY A 63 2.85 -8.78 21.49
C GLY A 63 3.64 -9.45 20.36
N GLN A 64 4.70 -8.81 19.81
CA GLN A 64 5.69 -9.51 18.97
C GLN A 64 6.65 -10.32 19.86
N LEU A 65 6.91 -11.58 19.49
CA LEU A 65 7.85 -12.47 20.18
C LEU A 65 9.22 -11.76 20.36
N SER A 66 9.64 -11.59 21.62
CA SER A 66 11.00 -11.19 22.07
C SER A 66 11.46 -9.73 21.94
N CYS A 67 10.59 -8.74 21.64
CA CYS A 67 11.05 -7.35 21.60
C CYS A 67 10.89 -6.62 22.95
N LYS A 68 12.01 -6.15 23.54
CA LYS A 68 12.01 -5.19 24.68
C LYS A 68 13.04 -4.08 24.46
N MET A 69 12.58 -2.84 24.34
CA MET A 69 13.48 -1.69 24.24
C MET A 69 14.08 -1.36 25.60
N LYS A 70 15.42 -1.26 25.68
CA LYS A 70 16.14 -0.85 26.89
C LYS A 70 16.60 0.60 26.78
N ILE A 71 15.95 1.49 27.53
CA ILE A 71 16.35 2.89 27.65
C ILE A 71 17.12 3.07 28.95
N ASN A 72 18.35 3.60 28.88
CA ASN A 72 19.09 3.97 30.07
C ASN A 72 18.32 5.04 30.86
N TYR A 73 18.26 4.90 32.19
CA TYR A 73 17.51 5.81 33.05
C TYR A 73 17.86 7.29 32.84
N TYR A 74 19.13 7.62 32.55
CA TYR A 74 19.60 9.00 32.35
C TYR A 74 19.71 9.44 30.88
N ALA A 75 19.16 8.67 29.93
CA ALA A 75 19.31 8.92 28.49
C ALA A 75 18.90 10.32 28.05
N PHE A 76 17.84 10.88 28.64
CA PHE A 76 17.30 12.20 28.25
C PHE A 76 17.75 13.35 29.16
N LYS A 77 18.62 13.08 30.13
CA LYS A 77 19.02 14.07 31.15
C LYS A 77 19.78 15.27 30.54
N SER A 78 20.53 15.05 29.47
CA SER A 78 21.30 16.10 28.78
C SER A 78 20.43 17.04 27.93
N LEU A 79 19.17 16.67 27.64
CA LEU A 79 18.29 17.39 26.72
C LEU A 79 17.46 18.47 27.45
N LEU A 80 18.13 19.53 27.89
CA LEU A 80 17.54 20.61 28.71
C LEU A 80 16.46 21.46 28.00
N LYS A 81 16.35 21.36 26.68
CA LYS A 81 15.37 22.12 25.86
C LYS A 81 14.21 21.27 25.35
N LEU A 82 14.16 19.99 25.72
CA LEU A 82 13.18 19.04 25.21
C LEU A 82 11.77 19.37 25.72
N LYS A 83 10.82 19.51 24.81
CA LYS A 83 9.42 19.86 25.08
C LYS A 83 8.47 18.71 24.75
N PHE A 84 8.75 17.95 23.69
CA PHE A 84 7.88 16.88 23.19
C PHE A 84 8.67 15.57 23.16
N LEU A 85 8.22 14.57 23.91
CA LEU A 85 8.84 13.25 23.95
C LEU A 85 7.78 12.18 23.68
N HIS A 86 7.95 11.46 22.57
CA HIS A 86 7.05 10.37 22.19
C HIS A 86 7.80 9.04 22.24
N LEU A 87 7.35 8.15 23.10
CA LEU A 87 7.93 6.84 23.39
C LEU A 87 6.88 5.72 23.29
N SER A 88 5.82 5.92 22.50
CA SER A 88 4.74 4.95 22.35
C SER A 88 5.17 3.68 21.61
N GLY A 89 4.61 2.52 21.94
CA GLY A 89 4.87 1.27 21.21
C GLY A 89 6.30 0.74 21.30
N ASN A 90 6.94 0.84 22.46
CA ASN A 90 8.32 0.37 22.69
C ASN A 90 8.43 -0.73 23.75
N SER A 91 7.31 -1.25 24.23
CA SER A 91 7.27 -2.28 25.28
C SER A 91 8.03 -1.89 26.56
N LEU A 92 8.04 -0.60 26.91
CA LEU A 92 8.70 -0.09 28.11
C LEU A 92 8.01 -0.57 29.38
N THR A 93 8.77 -0.93 30.40
CA THR A 93 8.23 -1.34 31.72
C THR A 93 8.33 -0.24 32.78
N THR A 94 9.20 0.75 32.55
CA THR A 94 9.49 1.82 33.52
C THR A 94 9.64 3.15 32.81
N ILE A 95 9.26 4.23 33.48
CA ILE A 95 9.42 5.60 32.97
C ILE A 95 10.88 6.04 33.19
N PRO A 96 11.62 6.46 32.15
CA PRO A 96 13.00 6.96 32.28
C PRO A 96 13.04 8.34 32.95
N TRP A 97 14.23 8.85 33.29
CA TRP A 97 14.37 10.20 33.81
C TRP A 97 13.94 11.23 32.75
N LEU A 98 13.06 12.14 33.14
CA LEU A 98 12.49 13.16 32.27
C LEU A 98 13.10 14.54 32.56
N PRO A 99 13.35 15.37 31.53
CA PRO A 99 13.82 16.73 31.71
C PRO A 99 12.70 17.67 32.20
N GLU A 100 13.06 18.68 32.98
CA GLU A 100 12.11 19.65 33.56
C GLU A 100 11.35 20.47 32.51
N SER A 101 11.95 20.68 31.33
CA SER A 101 11.38 21.47 30.22
C SER A 101 10.20 20.81 29.50
N LEU A 102 9.92 19.54 29.82
CA LEU A 102 8.97 18.71 29.08
C LEU A 102 7.54 19.23 29.22
N ARG A 103 6.82 19.26 28.09
CA ARG A 103 5.43 19.72 27.97
C ARG A 103 4.48 18.61 27.54
N VAL A 104 4.94 17.72 26.66
CA VAL A 104 4.16 16.60 26.15
C VAL A 104 4.95 15.32 26.34
N LEU A 105 4.33 14.32 26.97
CA LEU A 105 4.88 12.99 27.17
C LEU A 105 3.89 11.95 26.64
N ASP A 106 4.31 11.19 25.63
CA ASP A 106 3.55 10.07 25.10
C ASP A 106 4.22 8.74 25.44
N LEU A 107 3.53 7.93 26.25
CA LEU A 107 3.94 6.62 26.73
C LEU A 107 2.89 5.56 26.39
N GLN A 108 2.05 5.80 25.39
CA GLN A 108 0.99 4.87 25.00
C GLN A 108 1.53 3.52 24.52
N HIS A 109 0.74 2.46 24.66
CA HIS A 109 1.07 1.16 24.08
C HIS A 109 2.43 0.62 24.55
N ASN A 110 2.69 0.71 25.86
CA ASN A 110 3.86 0.14 26.54
C ASN A 110 3.40 -0.89 27.60
N HIS A 111 4.28 -1.35 28.48
CA HIS A 111 3.94 -2.23 29.62
C HIS A 111 4.12 -1.48 30.95
N ILE A 112 3.70 -0.22 31.01
CA ILE A 112 3.84 0.62 32.21
C ILE A 112 2.54 0.56 33.00
N PHE A 113 2.49 -0.27 34.04
CA PHE A 113 1.29 -0.47 34.87
C PHE A 113 1.49 -0.15 36.36
N HIS A 114 2.69 0.30 36.76
CA HIS A 114 2.99 0.70 38.13
C HIS A 114 3.67 2.08 38.16
N ILE A 115 2.89 3.12 38.47
CA ILE A 115 3.34 4.53 38.46
C ILE A 115 3.40 5.06 39.89
N THR A 116 4.61 5.34 40.37
CA THR A 116 4.82 5.86 41.73
C THR A 116 5.08 7.35 41.78
N HIS A 117 5.87 7.91 40.85
CA HIS A 117 6.24 9.34 40.84
C HIS A 117 6.62 9.81 39.43
N PHE A 118 6.29 11.08 39.10
CA PHE A 118 6.94 11.84 38.02
C PHE A 118 7.95 12.80 38.65
N TYR A 119 9.22 12.44 38.68
CA TYR A 119 10.25 13.31 39.25
C TYR A 119 10.46 14.54 38.36
N LYS A 120 10.30 15.75 38.93
CA LYS A 120 10.75 17.03 38.35
C LYS A 120 10.23 17.34 36.94
N THR A 121 8.91 17.25 36.69
CA THR A 121 8.28 17.70 35.42
C THR A 121 7.14 18.71 35.64
N PRO A 122 7.36 19.86 36.30
CA PRO A 122 6.30 20.80 36.67
C PRO A 122 5.64 21.52 35.49
N TYR A 123 6.23 21.46 34.29
CA TYR A 123 5.73 22.13 33.09
C TYR A 123 4.93 21.22 32.14
N LEU A 124 4.70 19.96 32.53
CA LEU A 124 3.96 19.00 31.72
C LEU A 124 2.51 19.46 31.54
N LYS A 125 2.06 19.48 30.28
CA LYS A 125 0.71 19.88 29.86
C LYS A 125 -0.11 18.70 29.37
N GLU A 126 0.50 17.75 28.68
CA GLU A 126 -0.18 16.61 28.07
C GLU A 126 0.54 15.32 28.43
N LEU A 127 -0.21 14.35 28.94
CA LEU A 127 0.30 13.04 29.35
C LEU A 127 -0.58 11.95 28.74
N PHE A 128 0.04 11.14 27.88
CA PHE A 128 -0.62 10.01 27.23
C PHE A 128 -0.09 8.70 27.80
N LEU A 129 -0.97 7.95 28.46
CA LEU A 129 -0.66 6.68 29.13
C LEU A 129 -1.62 5.56 28.69
N SER A 130 -2.34 5.74 27.59
CA SER A 130 -3.32 4.76 27.13
C SER A 130 -2.70 3.44 26.63
N LYS A 131 -3.48 2.35 26.62
CA LYS A 131 -3.13 1.05 26.00
C LYS A 131 -1.95 0.33 26.67
N ASN A 132 -1.71 0.57 27.97
CA ASN A 132 -0.65 -0.13 28.71
C ASN A 132 -1.12 -1.46 29.33
N CYS A 133 -2.43 -1.68 29.47
CA CYS A 133 -2.95 -2.96 29.93
C CYS A 133 -4.38 -3.22 29.40
N PHE A 134 -4.49 -4.04 28.35
CA PHE A 134 -5.77 -4.42 27.73
C PHE A 134 -5.64 -5.75 26.97
N TYR A 135 -6.69 -6.22 26.31
CA TYR A 135 -6.73 -7.59 25.74
C TYR A 135 -5.62 -7.91 24.72
N THR A 136 -5.13 -6.97 23.91
CA THR A 136 -3.98 -7.24 23.01
C THR A 136 -2.62 -6.99 23.66
N ASN A 137 -2.60 -6.38 24.84
CA ASN A 137 -1.40 -6.08 25.61
C ASN A 137 -1.66 -6.40 27.09
N PRO A 138 -1.76 -7.68 27.46
CA PRO A 138 -2.17 -8.09 28.80
C PRO A 138 -1.04 -7.85 29.82
N CYS A 139 -1.38 -7.29 30.98
CA CYS A 139 -0.41 -7.06 32.06
C CYS A 139 -0.53 -8.06 33.24
N ASN A 140 -1.51 -8.98 33.22
CA ASN A 140 -1.79 -10.00 34.25
C ASN A 140 -1.91 -9.47 35.70
N GLN A 141 -2.01 -8.15 35.89
CA GLN A 141 -2.10 -7.45 37.18
C GLN A 141 -3.03 -6.23 37.06
N SER A 142 -3.40 -5.62 38.17
CA SER A 142 -4.12 -4.34 38.15
C SER A 142 -3.15 -3.17 37.96
N PHE A 143 -3.61 -2.15 37.24
CA PHE A 143 -2.84 -0.94 37.02
C PHE A 143 -2.84 -0.07 38.28
N TYR A 144 -1.66 0.13 38.86
CA TYR A 144 -1.48 0.85 40.10
C TYR A 144 -0.93 2.26 39.87
N ILE A 145 -1.64 3.26 40.41
CA ILE A 145 -1.23 4.66 40.42
C ILE A 145 -1.24 5.15 41.87
N ASN A 146 -0.11 5.69 42.33
CA ASN A 146 -0.06 6.35 43.63
C ASN A 146 -0.90 7.65 43.61
N GLU A 147 -1.71 7.87 44.66
CA GLU A 147 -2.68 8.99 44.75
C GLU A 147 -2.04 10.39 44.62
N SER A 148 -0.74 10.52 44.87
CA SER A 148 -0.02 11.81 44.81
C SER A 148 0.61 12.12 43.45
N VAL A 149 0.63 11.16 42.52
CA VAL A 149 1.37 11.24 41.25
C VAL A 149 0.95 12.42 40.39
N PHE A 150 -0.35 12.60 40.20
CA PHE A 150 -0.87 13.64 39.31
C PHE A 150 -1.07 14.99 40.02
N TRP A 151 -1.14 15.00 41.36
CA TRP A 151 -1.38 16.21 42.14
C TRP A 151 -0.24 17.24 41.97
N GLY A 152 1.01 16.77 41.85
CA GLY A 152 2.19 17.62 41.61
C GLY A 152 2.29 18.24 40.21
N LEU A 153 1.40 17.86 39.27
CA LEU A 153 1.42 18.32 37.88
C LEU A 153 0.44 19.49 37.65
N HIS A 154 0.71 20.63 38.28
CA HIS A 154 -0.19 21.80 38.30
C HIS A 154 -0.46 22.48 36.95
N LYS A 155 0.25 22.09 35.88
CA LYS A 155 0.07 22.61 34.51
C LYS A 155 -0.56 21.60 33.55
N LEU A 156 -0.92 20.42 34.05
CA LEU A 156 -1.47 19.35 33.23
C LEU A 156 -2.88 19.71 32.77
N LYS A 157 -3.09 19.70 31.45
CA LYS A 157 -4.35 20.01 30.78
C LYS A 157 -5.01 18.75 30.20
N THR A 158 -4.23 17.80 29.70
CA THR A 158 -4.75 16.59 29.07
C THR A 158 -4.13 15.36 29.70
N LEU A 159 -4.99 14.43 30.15
CA LEU A 159 -4.60 13.16 30.73
C LEU A 159 -5.37 12.05 30.02
N MET A 160 -4.65 11.16 29.33
CA MET A 160 -5.23 9.99 28.67
C MET A 160 -4.81 8.72 29.40
N LEU A 161 -5.79 8.02 29.96
CA LEU A 161 -5.64 6.81 30.75
C LEU A 161 -6.53 5.68 30.24
N GLY A 162 -6.91 5.69 28.95
CA GLY A 162 -7.76 4.65 28.38
C GLY A 162 -7.04 3.31 28.21
N TYR A 163 -7.75 2.18 28.17
CA TYR A 163 -7.17 0.85 27.96
C TYR A 163 -6.06 0.48 28.96
N ASN A 164 -6.29 0.76 30.25
CA ASN A 164 -5.33 0.51 31.33
C ASN A 164 -5.87 -0.41 32.41
N ASN A 165 -7.05 -1.03 32.23
CA ASN A 165 -7.65 -1.91 33.22
C ASN A 165 -7.79 -1.25 34.63
N LEU A 166 -8.07 0.06 34.68
CA LEU A 166 -8.30 0.80 35.93
C LEU A 166 -9.63 0.38 36.56
N THR A 167 -9.66 0.14 37.86
CA THR A 167 -10.89 -0.28 38.57
C THR A 167 -11.69 0.88 39.16
N SER A 168 -11.08 2.06 39.30
CA SER A 168 -11.71 3.26 39.84
C SER A 168 -11.10 4.52 39.26
N VAL A 169 -11.82 5.63 39.34
CA VAL A 169 -11.32 6.95 38.93
C VAL A 169 -10.16 7.36 39.86
N PRO A 170 -8.99 7.77 39.33
CA PRO A 170 -7.87 8.21 40.15
C PRO A 170 -8.26 9.39 41.06
N LYS A 171 -7.89 9.31 42.34
CA LYS A 171 -8.16 10.38 43.32
C LYS A 171 -7.16 11.53 43.16
N ARG A 172 -7.56 12.74 43.60
CA ARG A 172 -6.71 13.95 43.65
C ARG A 172 -6.09 14.37 42.31
N LEU A 173 -6.89 14.30 41.24
CA LEU A 173 -6.51 14.84 39.94
C LEU A 173 -6.23 16.36 40.00
N PRO A 174 -5.32 16.89 39.16
CA PRO A 174 -4.93 18.29 39.17
C PRO A 174 -6.06 19.20 38.67
N SER A 175 -6.30 20.32 39.35
CA SER A 175 -7.38 21.26 39.01
C SER A 175 -7.21 22.00 37.68
N SER A 176 -6.02 21.93 37.07
CA SER A 176 -5.69 22.48 35.75
C SER A 176 -6.23 21.67 34.58
N LEU A 177 -6.80 20.48 34.83
CA LEU A 177 -7.18 19.52 33.79
C LEU A 177 -8.37 20.03 32.97
N GLU A 178 -8.21 20.02 31.65
CA GLU A 178 -9.23 20.37 30.65
C GLU A 178 -9.81 19.12 29.99
N ASN A 179 -9.01 18.08 29.77
CA ASN A 179 -9.42 16.86 29.06
C ASN A 179 -9.01 15.61 29.87
N LEU A 180 -9.98 14.73 30.15
CA LEU A 180 -9.76 13.46 30.86
C LEU A 180 -10.36 12.30 30.06
N ASP A 181 -9.52 11.36 29.66
CA ASP A 181 -9.92 10.13 29.00
C ASP A 181 -9.68 8.91 29.90
N LEU A 182 -10.76 8.21 30.23
CA LEU A 182 -10.81 6.99 31.04
C LEU A 182 -11.52 5.85 30.29
N LYS A 183 -11.56 5.88 28.95
CA LYS A 183 -12.23 4.86 28.13
C LYS A 183 -11.64 3.46 28.26
N GLU A 184 -12.46 2.44 28.06
CA GLU A 184 -12.05 1.02 28.06
C GLU A 184 -11.19 0.64 29.28
N ASN A 185 -11.66 1.00 30.47
CA ASN A 185 -11.14 0.54 31.74
C ASN A 185 -12.15 -0.41 32.42
N ALA A 186 -11.88 -0.83 33.65
CA ALA A 186 -12.74 -1.71 34.45
C ALA A 186 -13.45 -0.93 35.58
N ILE A 187 -13.81 0.34 35.34
CA ILE A 187 -14.44 1.20 36.36
C ILE A 187 -15.91 0.79 36.51
N THR A 188 -16.30 0.34 37.70
CA THR A 188 -17.67 -0.14 37.97
C THR A 188 -18.59 0.92 38.55
N GLU A 189 -18.04 1.95 39.21
CA GLU A 189 -18.80 3.05 39.78
C GLU A 189 -18.07 4.39 39.70
N VAL A 190 -18.84 5.47 39.57
CA VAL A 190 -18.34 6.86 39.69
C VAL A 190 -18.93 7.45 40.96
N LEU A 191 -18.11 7.67 41.98
CA LEU A 191 -18.54 8.18 43.28
C LEU A 191 -19.03 9.63 43.19
N GLU A 192 -19.88 10.02 44.16
CA GLU A 192 -20.33 11.41 44.28
C GLU A 192 -19.16 12.37 44.47
N GLY A 193 -19.15 13.44 43.67
CA GLY A 193 -18.12 14.45 43.74
C GLY A 193 -16.71 14.00 43.30
N ALA A 194 -16.58 12.90 42.55
CA ALA A 194 -15.31 12.43 41.99
C ALA A 194 -14.56 13.52 41.19
N PHE A 195 -15.30 14.45 40.58
CA PHE A 195 -14.76 15.55 39.77
C PHE A 195 -14.90 16.94 40.41
N THR A 196 -15.23 17.03 41.70
CA THR A 196 -15.47 18.30 42.43
C THR A 196 -14.33 19.31 42.30
N ASN A 197 -13.09 18.83 42.30
CA ASN A 197 -11.88 19.66 42.26
C ASN A 197 -11.38 19.99 40.85
N LEU A 198 -12.18 19.74 39.80
CA LEU A 198 -11.80 19.93 38.39
C LEU A 198 -12.69 20.99 37.70
N PRO A 199 -12.55 22.28 38.04
CA PRO A 199 -13.43 23.34 37.53
C PRO A 199 -13.18 23.71 36.06
N LEU A 200 -12.05 23.30 35.48
CA LEU A 200 -11.66 23.60 34.09
C LEU A 200 -11.90 22.44 33.12
N LEU A 201 -12.45 21.32 33.59
CA LEU A 201 -12.68 20.13 32.78
C LEU A 201 -13.73 20.41 31.70
N LYS A 202 -13.35 20.26 30.44
CA LYS A 202 -14.17 20.47 29.24
C LYS A 202 -14.60 19.15 28.59
N THR A 203 -13.73 18.15 28.58
CA THR A 203 -14.01 16.83 28.01
C THR A 203 -13.81 15.73 29.04
N LEU A 204 -14.81 14.86 29.16
CA LEU A 204 -14.77 13.67 30.01
C LEU A 204 -15.22 12.46 29.19
N ASN A 205 -14.30 11.53 28.96
CA ASN A 205 -14.56 10.27 28.27
C ASN A 205 -14.55 9.11 29.28
N LEU A 206 -15.70 8.46 29.45
CA LEU A 206 -15.89 7.28 30.32
C LEU A 206 -16.39 6.08 29.52
N GLU A 207 -16.09 6.03 28.22
CA GLU A 207 -16.60 4.98 27.33
C GLU A 207 -16.19 3.58 27.75
N TRP A 208 -17.05 2.61 27.47
CA TRP A 208 -16.72 1.18 27.51
C TRP A 208 -16.09 0.70 28.84
N ASN A 209 -16.52 1.27 29.97
CA ASN A 209 -16.11 0.81 31.31
C ASN A 209 -16.96 -0.38 31.80
N CYS A 210 -18.26 -0.37 31.49
CA CYS A 210 -19.16 -1.50 31.68
C CYS A 210 -19.71 -1.96 30.33
N GLN A 211 -18.87 -2.65 29.57
CA GLN A 211 -19.07 -2.90 28.15
C GLN A 211 -20.36 -3.66 27.82
N ARG A 212 -21.06 -3.20 26.78
CA ARG A 212 -22.18 -3.92 26.15
C ARG A 212 -21.62 -4.92 25.14
N CYS A 213 -21.78 -6.22 25.40
CA CYS A 213 -21.07 -7.28 24.66
C CYS A 213 -21.92 -8.10 23.68
N ASP A 214 -23.20 -7.78 23.50
CA ASP A 214 -24.15 -8.58 22.71
C ASP A 214 -23.82 -8.65 21.21
N HIS A 215 -23.06 -7.69 20.68
CA HIS A 215 -22.65 -7.62 19.27
C HIS A 215 -21.17 -7.25 19.10
N ALA A 216 -20.35 -7.52 20.13
CA ALA A 216 -18.94 -7.16 20.13
C ALA A 216 -18.14 -8.04 19.16
N ALA A 217 -17.50 -7.41 18.16
CA ALA A 217 -16.61 -8.09 17.20
C ALA A 217 -15.23 -8.45 17.78
N ARG A 218 -14.96 -8.11 19.04
CA ARG A 218 -13.69 -8.29 19.75
C ARG A 218 -13.97 -8.79 21.17
N PRO A 219 -12.96 -9.34 21.89
CA PRO A 219 -13.12 -9.72 23.29
C PRO A 219 -13.69 -8.55 24.09
N CYS A 220 -14.79 -8.79 24.79
CA CYS A 220 -15.56 -7.79 25.50
C CYS A 220 -15.70 -8.19 26.96
N PHE A 221 -15.57 -7.21 27.85
CA PHE A 221 -15.53 -7.43 29.30
C PHE A 221 -16.65 -6.63 29.96
N PRO A 222 -17.82 -7.24 30.20
CA PRO A 222 -18.90 -6.57 30.89
C PRO A 222 -18.57 -6.44 32.39
N CYS A 223 -19.22 -5.50 33.06
CA CYS A 223 -19.11 -5.36 34.50
C CYS A 223 -19.65 -6.60 35.24
N PRO A 224 -19.22 -6.86 36.49
CA PRO A 224 -19.70 -8.00 37.28
C PRO A 224 -21.23 -8.07 37.30
N GLN A 225 -21.77 -9.27 37.07
CA GLN A 225 -23.22 -9.54 36.99
C GLN A 225 -23.95 -8.77 35.88
N ASN A 226 -23.23 -8.26 34.86
CA ASN A 226 -23.78 -7.43 33.77
C ASN A 226 -24.50 -6.17 34.27
N PHE A 227 -24.10 -5.63 35.42
CA PHE A 227 -24.65 -4.38 35.91
C PHE A 227 -24.17 -3.18 35.06
N PRO A 228 -25.03 -2.15 34.91
CA PRO A 228 -24.62 -0.89 34.31
C PRO A 228 -23.55 -0.20 35.16
N LEU A 229 -22.81 0.73 34.55
CA LEU A 229 -21.97 1.67 35.29
C LEU A 229 -22.81 2.39 36.35
N LYS A 230 -22.42 2.27 37.61
CA LYS A 230 -23.17 2.87 38.73
C LYS A 230 -22.89 4.37 38.80
N LEU A 231 -23.95 5.16 38.58
CA LEU A 231 -23.94 6.62 38.65
C LEU A 231 -24.90 7.10 39.75
N TYR A 232 -24.46 8.08 40.53
CA TYR A 232 -25.24 8.80 41.54
C TYR A 232 -25.62 10.21 41.04
N PRO A 233 -26.66 10.87 41.60
CA PRO A 233 -27.12 12.20 41.16
C PRO A 233 -26.02 13.27 41.07
N ASN A 234 -25.01 13.22 41.95
CA ASN A 234 -23.92 14.21 41.98
C ASN A 234 -22.57 13.66 41.47
N SER A 235 -22.58 12.61 40.65
CA SER A 235 -21.35 12.00 40.11
C SER A 235 -20.52 13.00 39.29
N PHE A 236 -21.18 13.84 38.48
CA PHE A 236 -20.54 14.85 37.62
C PHE A 236 -20.56 16.26 38.21
N TYR A 237 -20.83 16.39 39.52
CA TYR A 237 -20.85 17.69 40.17
C TYR A 237 -19.45 18.30 40.26
N ALA A 238 -19.31 19.52 39.74
CA ALA A 238 -18.17 20.40 39.94
C ALA A 238 -18.68 21.84 40.13
N LYS A 239 -18.03 22.58 41.04
CA LYS A 239 -18.37 24.00 41.29
C LYS A 239 -18.03 24.80 40.03
N ASN A 240 -19.07 25.21 39.28
CA ASN A 240 -18.99 25.81 37.94
C ASN A 240 -18.45 24.84 36.86
N SER A 241 -19.12 23.71 36.66
CA SER A 241 -18.76 22.74 35.61
C SER A 241 -18.59 23.41 34.23
N SER A 242 -17.39 23.27 33.67
CA SER A 242 -17.05 23.69 32.31
C SER A 242 -17.19 22.58 31.27
N ILE A 243 -17.76 21.43 31.65
CA ILE A 243 -17.83 20.24 30.77
C ILE A 243 -18.72 20.59 29.57
N THR A 244 -18.11 20.50 28.39
CA THR A 244 -18.76 20.71 27.08
C THR A 244 -19.04 19.42 26.34
N TYR A 245 -18.24 18.37 26.60
CA TYR A 245 -18.38 17.04 26.00
C TYR A 245 -18.30 15.96 27.09
N LEU A 246 -19.31 15.10 27.12
CA LEU A 246 -19.39 13.95 28.01
C LEU A 246 -19.69 12.71 27.15
N SER A 247 -18.87 11.67 27.29
CA SER A 247 -19.14 10.38 26.67
C SER A 247 -19.37 9.31 27.74
N LEU A 248 -20.54 8.66 27.65
CA LEU A 248 -20.95 7.51 28.45
C LEU A 248 -21.27 6.31 27.56
N ARG A 249 -20.71 6.29 26.34
CA ARG A 249 -20.98 5.22 25.39
C ARG A 249 -20.50 3.86 25.90
N GLY A 250 -21.25 2.79 25.61
CA GLY A 250 -20.82 1.42 25.92
C GLY A 250 -20.79 1.08 27.41
N ASN A 251 -21.62 1.72 28.24
CA ASN A 251 -21.64 1.53 29.71
C ASN A 251 -22.84 0.72 30.22
N SER A 252 -23.51 0.00 29.32
CA SER A 252 -24.67 -0.86 29.61
C SER A 252 -25.81 -0.14 30.36
N LEU A 253 -25.92 1.18 30.21
CA LEU A 253 -26.88 2.02 30.94
C LEU A 253 -28.32 1.77 30.47
N LYS A 254 -29.26 1.67 31.41
CA LYS A 254 -30.70 1.50 31.11
C LYS A 254 -31.51 2.76 31.40
N THR A 255 -31.14 3.48 32.45
CA THR A 255 -31.78 4.71 32.92
C THR A 255 -30.72 5.59 33.61
N PHE A 256 -31.10 6.82 33.96
CA PHE A 256 -30.26 7.77 34.68
C PHE A 256 -30.94 8.22 35.97
N PRO A 257 -30.20 8.44 37.07
CA PRO A 257 -30.75 9.08 38.26
C PRO A 257 -31.16 10.53 37.98
N GLU A 258 -32.24 10.98 38.62
CA GLU A 258 -32.69 12.37 38.52
C GLU A 258 -31.63 13.33 39.07
N GLY A 259 -31.42 14.46 38.41
CA GLY A 259 -30.43 15.45 38.83
C GLY A 259 -29.03 15.28 38.24
N LEU A 260 -28.73 14.15 37.59
CA LEU A 260 -27.38 13.83 37.09
C LEU A 260 -26.79 14.91 36.18
N PHE A 261 -27.61 15.48 35.29
CA PHE A 261 -27.16 16.43 34.27
C PHE A 261 -27.39 17.89 34.67
N ARG A 262 -28.14 18.16 35.75
CA ARG A 262 -28.42 19.54 36.23
C ARG A 262 -27.16 20.38 36.48
N PRO A 263 -26.04 19.84 37.00
CA PRO A 263 -24.81 20.61 37.17
C PRO A 263 -24.15 21.03 35.85
N LEU A 264 -24.43 20.34 34.74
CA LEU A 264 -23.70 20.45 33.47
C LEU A 264 -24.30 21.52 32.53
N LYS A 265 -24.32 22.77 32.99
CA LYS A 265 -24.95 23.89 32.25
C LYS A 265 -24.31 24.23 30.91
N ASN A 266 -23.03 23.90 30.73
CA ASN A 266 -22.24 24.19 29.52
C ASN A 266 -22.15 23.01 28.55
N LEU A 267 -22.86 21.91 28.82
CA LEU A 267 -22.79 20.69 28.02
C LEU A 267 -23.38 20.94 26.63
N LYS A 268 -22.55 20.79 25.59
CA LYS A 268 -22.94 20.95 24.19
C LYS A 268 -23.08 19.61 23.48
N ARG A 269 -22.27 18.62 23.85
CA ARG A 269 -22.20 17.33 23.15
C ARG A 269 -22.26 16.18 24.17
N LEU A 270 -23.17 15.23 23.95
CA LEU A 270 -23.39 14.10 24.84
C LEU A 270 -23.48 12.81 24.03
N ASP A 271 -22.59 11.87 24.30
CA ASP A 271 -22.60 10.54 23.69
C ASP A 271 -23.13 9.49 24.66
N LEU A 272 -24.27 8.89 24.31
CA LEU A 272 -24.92 7.80 25.05
C LEU A 272 -25.01 6.53 24.19
N SER A 273 -24.19 6.39 23.16
CA SER A 273 -24.24 5.26 22.22
C SER A 273 -23.94 3.92 22.89
N ASP A 274 -24.31 2.80 22.27
CA ASP A 274 -24.00 1.43 22.76
C ASP A 274 -24.45 1.17 24.21
N ASN A 275 -25.56 1.76 24.65
CA ASN A 275 -26.20 1.48 25.94
C ASN A 275 -27.54 0.74 25.72
N PHE A 276 -28.34 0.53 26.76
CA PHE A 276 -29.65 -0.13 26.70
C PHE A 276 -30.79 0.88 26.92
N LEU A 277 -30.74 2.02 26.22
CA LEU A 277 -31.65 3.16 26.45
C LEU A 277 -32.96 3.11 25.64
N ALA A 278 -33.29 2.01 24.97
CA ALA A 278 -34.49 1.87 24.12
C ALA A 278 -35.77 2.41 24.78
N TYR A 279 -36.01 2.08 26.05
CA TYR A 279 -37.16 2.57 26.81
C TYR A 279 -37.00 4.03 27.25
N ALA A 280 -35.79 4.40 27.69
CA ALA A 280 -35.48 5.75 28.14
C ALA A 280 -35.60 6.81 27.02
N ILE A 281 -35.33 6.44 25.76
CA ILE A 281 -35.56 7.32 24.59
C ILE A 281 -37.06 7.67 24.44
N ARG A 282 -37.95 6.76 24.83
CA ARG A 282 -39.41 6.90 24.69
C ARG A 282 -40.05 7.70 25.81
N ASN A 283 -39.64 7.49 27.06
CA ASN A 283 -40.29 8.07 28.24
C ASN A 283 -39.35 8.76 29.23
N GLY A 284 -38.06 8.86 28.93
CA GLY A 284 -37.05 9.38 29.83
C GLY A 284 -37.29 10.86 30.17
N THR A 285 -37.27 11.16 31.47
CA THR A 285 -37.44 12.51 32.04
C THR A 285 -36.13 13.30 32.03
N PHE A 286 -34.98 12.63 31.98
CA PHE A 286 -33.64 13.24 32.05
C PHE A 286 -33.35 14.22 30.88
N PHE A 287 -34.00 14.06 29.73
CA PHE A 287 -33.87 15.01 28.60
C PHE A 287 -34.29 16.43 28.98
N SER A 288 -35.15 16.60 29.99
CA SER A 288 -35.56 17.92 30.49
C SER A 288 -34.42 18.73 31.14
N GLU A 289 -33.36 18.03 31.57
CA GLU A 289 -32.19 18.63 32.20
C GLU A 289 -31.17 19.15 31.16
N LEU A 290 -31.24 18.67 29.91
CA LEU A 290 -30.25 18.89 28.84
C LEU A 290 -30.51 20.15 28.01
N LYS A 291 -30.69 21.31 28.64
CA LYS A 291 -31.15 22.54 27.95
C LYS A 291 -30.13 23.17 26.98
N GLY A 292 -28.83 22.95 27.18
CA GLY A 292 -27.74 23.59 26.42
C GLY A 292 -27.16 22.76 25.26
N LEU A 293 -27.73 21.60 24.99
CA LEU A 293 -27.14 20.59 24.12
C LEU A 293 -27.34 20.91 22.63
N THR A 294 -26.28 20.76 21.83
CA THR A 294 -26.29 20.93 20.37
C THR A 294 -26.16 19.60 19.62
N TRP A 295 -25.57 18.59 20.25
CA TRP A 295 -25.33 17.28 19.64
C TRP A 295 -25.62 16.17 20.65
N ILE A 296 -26.45 15.20 20.25
CA ILE A 296 -26.72 14.00 21.04
C ILE A 296 -26.58 12.75 20.19
N SER A 297 -25.84 11.77 20.71
CA SER A 297 -25.78 10.44 20.12
C SER A 297 -26.51 9.42 20.98
N LEU A 298 -27.48 8.75 20.36
CA LEU A 298 -28.26 7.65 20.92
C LEU A 298 -28.13 6.41 20.02
N ILE A 299 -26.96 6.25 19.38
CA ILE A 299 -26.70 5.18 18.43
C ILE A 299 -26.63 3.81 19.15
N TYR A 300 -27.13 2.74 18.54
CA TYR A 300 -27.13 1.36 19.06
C TYR A 300 -27.70 1.23 20.48
N ASN A 301 -28.82 1.91 20.76
CA ASN A 301 -29.53 1.79 22.03
C ASN A 301 -30.70 0.78 22.00
N TYR A 302 -30.68 -0.15 21.05
CA TYR A 302 -31.70 -1.19 20.90
C TYR A 302 -31.76 -2.14 22.10
N GLU A 303 -32.93 -2.74 22.31
CA GLU A 303 -33.12 -3.82 23.27
C GLU A 303 -32.78 -5.17 22.59
N PRO A 304 -31.91 -6.01 23.17
CA PRO A 304 -31.53 -7.29 22.57
C PRO A 304 -32.73 -8.15 22.21
N LEU A 305 -32.68 -8.76 21.02
CA LEU A 305 -33.71 -9.66 20.48
C LEU A 305 -35.10 -9.02 20.31
N ARG A 306 -35.21 -7.68 20.32
CA ARG A 306 -36.48 -6.96 20.16
C ARG A 306 -36.37 -5.84 19.14
N THR A 307 -37.42 -5.69 18.34
CA THR A 307 -37.64 -4.55 17.44
C THR A 307 -38.92 -3.82 17.84
N PHE A 308 -39.01 -2.53 17.52
CA PHE A 308 -40.20 -1.72 17.83
C PHE A 308 -40.99 -1.39 16.55
N PRO A 309 -42.32 -1.54 16.53
CA PRO A 309 -43.11 -1.16 15.36
C PRO A 309 -43.05 0.34 15.09
N LYS A 310 -43.05 1.16 16.15
CA LYS A 310 -42.99 2.61 16.05
C LYS A 310 -42.04 3.20 17.08
N LEU A 311 -41.16 4.10 16.65
CA LEU A 311 -40.38 4.94 17.57
C LEU A 311 -41.23 6.12 18.04
N ILE A 312 -41.37 6.23 19.36
CA ILE A 312 -41.99 7.37 20.04
C ILE A 312 -40.86 8.11 20.75
N LEU A 313 -40.61 9.36 20.38
CA LEU A 313 -39.62 10.20 21.06
C LEU A 313 -40.23 10.83 22.32
N SER A 314 -39.46 10.89 23.41
CA SER A 314 -39.86 11.57 24.63
C SER A 314 -40.22 13.04 24.37
N PRO A 315 -41.36 13.55 24.87
CA PRO A 315 -41.74 14.97 24.72
C PRO A 315 -40.69 15.94 25.27
N TYR A 316 -39.89 15.51 26.25
CA TYR A 316 -38.84 16.32 26.86
C TYR A 316 -37.67 16.62 25.91
N ILE A 317 -37.49 15.86 24.83
CA ILE A 317 -36.49 16.17 23.79
C ILE A 317 -36.83 17.51 23.12
N ALA A 318 -38.12 17.86 23.00
CA ALA A 318 -38.53 19.15 22.45
C ALA A 318 -38.06 20.36 23.27
N ASN A 319 -37.67 20.16 24.54
CA ASN A 319 -37.16 21.24 25.39
C ASN A 319 -35.70 21.61 25.06
N ILE A 320 -35.00 20.82 24.23
CA ILE A 320 -33.61 21.05 23.83
C ILE A 320 -33.59 21.97 22.61
N SER A 321 -33.86 23.26 22.82
CA SER A 321 -34.01 24.23 21.73
C SER A 321 -32.75 24.44 20.87
N GLY A 322 -31.57 24.18 21.44
CA GLY A 322 -30.27 24.30 20.76
C GLY A 322 -29.83 23.10 19.94
N LEU A 323 -30.63 22.02 19.86
CA LEU A 323 -30.20 20.76 19.24
C LEU A 323 -30.03 20.91 17.71
N GLU A 324 -28.82 20.63 17.22
CA GLU A 324 -28.48 20.65 15.80
C GLU A 324 -28.35 19.24 15.21
N HIS A 325 -27.90 18.27 16.00
CA HIS A 325 -27.66 16.90 15.55
C HIS A 325 -28.34 15.90 16.48
N LEU A 326 -29.20 15.05 15.91
CA LEU A 326 -29.86 13.94 16.59
C LEU A 326 -29.50 12.63 15.88
N LEU A 327 -28.68 11.81 16.53
CA LEU A 327 -28.22 10.53 15.98
C LEU A 327 -28.96 9.38 16.67
N LEU A 328 -29.73 8.62 15.89
CA LEU A 328 -30.61 7.54 16.36
C LEU A 328 -30.37 6.24 15.57
N SER A 329 -29.19 6.05 15.02
CA SER A 329 -28.83 4.87 14.24
C SER A 329 -28.87 3.59 15.11
N GLY A 330 -29.30 2.45 14.58
CA GLY A 330 -29.25 1.18 15.31
C GLY A 330 -30.20 1.05 16.52
N ASN A 331 -31.36 1.72 16.51
CA ASN A 331 -32.41 1.59 17.53
C ASN A 331 -33.55 0.62 17.15
N PHE A 332 -33.46 -0.01 15.98
CA PHE A 332 -34.30 -1.12 15.50
C PHE A 332 -35.81 -0.88 15.61
N PHE A 333 -36.32 0.03 14.78
CA PHE A 333 -37.74 0.32 14.68
C PHE A 333 -38.24 0.46 13.23
N HIS A 334 -39.48 0.04 12.97
CA HIS A 334 -40.01 -0.01 11.60
C HIS A 334 -40.51 1.34 11.06
N GLN A 335 -41.04 2.22 11.92
CA GLN A 335 -41.60 3.51 11.50
C GLN A 335 -41.43 4.61 12.57
N LEU A 336 -41.32 5.88 12.16
CA LEU A 336 -41.47 7.04 13.06
C LEU A 336 -42.95 7.35 13.35
N SER A 337 -43.29 7.52 14.63
CA SER A 337 -44.66 7.89 15.04
C SER A 337 -45.01 9.36 14.74
N ASN A 338 -46.31 9.67 14.60
CA ASN A 338 -46.80 11.04 14.48
C ASN A 338 -46.42 11.93 15.68
N GLN A 339 -46.32 11.34 16.87
CA GLN A 339 -45.86 12.04 18.08
C GLN A 339 -44.39 12.45 17.96
N SER A 340 -43.54 11.56 17.42
CA SER A 340 -42.12 11.87 17.16
C SER A 340 -41.97 13.02 16.18
N PHE A 341 -42.76 13.07 15.10
CA PHE A 341 -42.76 14.22 14.19
C PHE A 341 -43.16 15.53 14.88
N SER A 342 -44.11 15.48 15.82
CA SER A 342 -44.50 16.66 16.63
C SER A 342 -43.41 17.13 17.60
N VAL A 343 -42.55 16.22 18.05
CA VAL A 343 -41.36 16.56 18.86
C VAL A 343 -40.30 17.18 17.97
N LEU A 344 -39.99 16.55 16.82
CA LEU A 344 -38.99 17.03 15.87
C LEU A 344 -39.34 18.41 15.29
N SER A 345 -40.62 18.70 15.02
CA SER A 345 -41.05 20.00 14.48
C SER A 345 -40.85 21.17 15.42
N LYS A 346 -40.69 20.92 16.73
CA LYS A 346 -40.37 21.95 17.73
C LYS A 346 -38.88 22.31 17.74
N LEU A 347 -38.00 21.46 17.18
CA LEU A 347 -36.56 21.65 17.15
C LEU A 347 -36.16 22.55 15.98
N LYS A 348 -36.12 23.86 16.23
CA LYS A 348 -35.86 24.88 15.20
C LYS A 348 -34.43 24.91 14.66
N ASN A 349 -33.46 24.30 15.34
CA ASN A 349 -32.05 24.33 14.94
C ASN A 349 -31.55 22.98 14.39
N LEU A 350 -32.44 21.99 14.24
CA LEU A 350 -32.05 20.63 13.85
C LEU A 350 -31.57 20.59 12.40
N LYS A 351 -30.26 20.41 12.21
CA LYS A 351 -29.59 20.34 10.90
C LYS A 351 -29.41 18.90 10.42
N ARG A 352 -29.18 17.95 11.32
CA ARG A 352 -28.92 16.54 10.95
C ARG A 352 -29.78 15.57 11.75
N LEU A 353 -30.43 14.66 11.03
CA LEU A 353 -31.20 13.55 11.58
C LEU A 353 -30.63 12.24 11.01
N GLU A 354 -30.00 11.44 11.86
CA GLU A 354 -29.39 10.16 11.46
C GLU A 354 -30.25 8.99 11.95
N LEU A 355 -30.75 8.19 11.00
CA LEU A 355 -31.66 7.07 11.22
C LEU A 355 -31.15 5.78 10.57
N ARG A 356 -29.84 5.64 10.41
CA ARG A 356 -29.19 4.49 9.78
C ARG A 356 -29.41 3.18 10.55
N MET A 357 -29.45 2.02 9.89
CA MET A 357 -29.56 0.70 10.55
C MET A 357 -30.74 0.55 11.52
N ASN A 358 -31.91 1.11 11.20
CA ASN A 358 -33.09 1.01 12.06
C ASN A 358 -34.11 -0.03 11.59
N PHE A 359 -33.90 -0.72 10.46
CA PHE A 359 -34.89 -1.61 9.86
C PHE A 359 -36.22 -0.88 9.53
N ILE A 360 -36.12 0.40 9.16
CA ILE A 360 -37.27 1.22 8.77
C ILE A 360 -37.81 0.70 7.45
N ASN A 361 -39.11 0.36 7.42
CA ASN A 361 -39.77 -0.13 6.20
C ASN A 361 -40.57 0.97 5.48
N THR A 362 -41.13 1.91 6.25
CA THR A 362 -41.99 2.99 5.74
C THR A 362 -41.62 4.30 6.42
N CYS A 363 -41.48 5.37 5.63
CA CYS A 363 -41.17 6.71 6.14
C CYS A 363 -42.03 7.76 5.45
N ASN A 364 -42.66 8.65 6.23
CA ASN A 364 -43.43 9.76 5.67
C ASN A 364 -42.53 10.98 5.46
N LEU A 365 -41.89 11.03 4.28
CA LEU A 365 -40.94 12.09 3.91
C LEU A 365 -41.59 13.48 3.80
N THR A 366 -42.88 13.56 3.48
CA THR A 366 -43.60 14.85 3.41
C THR A 366 -43.62 15.57 4.76
N LYS A 367 -43.62 14.85 5.89
CA LYS A 367 -43.52 15.42 7.23
C LYS A 367 -42.09 15.85 7.58
N LEU A 368 -41.08 15.17 7.07
CA LEU A 368 -39.69 15.58 7.24
C LEU A 368 -39.39 16.86 6.47
N LYS A 369 -39.97 17.04 5.29
CA LYS A 369 -39.88 18.28 4.50
C LYS A 369 -40.38 19.51 5.26
N GLN A 370 -41.34 19.34 6.16
CA GLN A 370 -41.88 20.45 6.97
C GLN A 370 -40.92 20.94 8.06
N LEU A 371 -39.79 20.26 8.26
CA LEU A 371 -38.77 20.66 9.24
C LEU A 371 -37.90 21.78 8.65
N PRO A 372 -37.91 22.99 9.22
CA PRO A 372 -37.42 24.19 8.54
C PRO A 372 -35.90 24.30 8.41
N SER A 373 -35.14 23.53 9.16
CA SER A 373 -33.68 23.70 9.30
C SER A 373 -32.88 22.45 8.99
N LEU A 374 -33.54 21.39 8.53
CA LEU A 374 -32.92 20.10 8.26
C LEU A 374 -32.12 20.18 6.96
N ILE A 375 -30.87 19.75 7.01
CA ILE A 375 -29.90 19.81 5.90
C ILE A 375 -29.44 18.40 5.54
N ASN A 376 -29.31 17.50 6.51
CA ASN A 376 -28.83 16.14 6.26
C ASN A 376 -29.77 15.11 6.89
N ILE A 377 -30.36 14.27 6.05
CA ILE A 377 -31.25 13.17 6.43
C ILE A 377 -30.59 11.87 5.99
N ASP A 378 -30.13 11.10 6.96
CA ASP A 378 -29.49 9.82 6.72
C ASP A 378 -30.47 8.69 7.07
N LEU A 379 -30.96 8.01 6.05
CA LEU A 379 -31.84 6.85 6.10
C LEU A 379 -31.15 5.62 5.50
N SER A 380 -29.82 5.62 5.41
CA SER A 380 -29.05 4.52 4.85
C SER A 380 -29.21 3.22 5.66
N GLN A 381 -28.95 2.07 5.04
CA GLN A 381 -29.00 0.75 5.72
C GLN A 381 -30.34 0.48 6.41
N ASN A 382 -31.45 0.80 5.76
CA ASN A 382 -32.80 0.47 6.22
C ASN A 382 -33.46 -0.52 5.25
N MET A 383 -34.74 -0.81 5.44
CA MET A 383 -35.52 -1.72 4.58
C MET A 383 -36.61 -0.94 3.85
N LEU A 384 -36.30 0.30 3.43
CA LEU A 384 -37.29 1.16 2.80
C LEU A 384 -37.70 0.57 1.46
N SER A 385 -38.99 0.27 1.34
CA SER A 385 -39.61 -0.14 0.08
C SER A 385 -40.83 0.74 -0.20
N PHE A 386 -40.89 1.29 -1.41
CA PHE A 386 -41.96 2.19 -1.86
C PHE A 386 -42.95 1.48 -2.78
N LEU A 387 -43.05 0.15 -2.67
CA LEU A 387 -44.01 -0.63 -3.43
C LEU A 387 -45.42 -0.15 -3.08
N PRO A 388 -46.27 0.19 -4.07
CA PRO A 388 -47.67 0.44 -3.81
C PRO A 388 -48.25 -0.88 -3.28
N CYS A 389 -48.66 -0.91 -2.01
CA CYS A 389 -49.54 -1.96 -1.53
C CYS A 389 -50.68 -2.10 -2.55
N CYS A 390 -50.90 -3.31 -3.05
CA CYS A 390 -51.89 -3.66 -4.06
C CYS A 390 -53.25 -3.00 -3.80
N SER A 391 -53.43 -1.76 -4.26
CA SER A 391 -54.67 -1.02 -4.20
C SER A 391 -55.49 -1.41 -5.42
N ASN A 392 -55.93 -2.67 -5.42
CA ASN A 392 -57.11 -3.19 -6.13
C ASN A 392 -57.21 -4.71 -5.99
N SER A 393 -57.62 -5.17 -4.81
CA SER A 393 -58.64 -6.23 -4.71
C SER A 393 -58.99 -6.43 -3.24
N LYS A 394 -60.26 -6.75 -3.01
CA LYS A 394 -60.86 -6.99 -1.70
C LYS A 394 -60.00 -7.95 -0.87
N GLN A 395 -59.68 -7.55 0.37
CA GLN A 395 -59.48 -8.41 1.54
C GLN A 395 -58.79 -9.76 1.25
N LYS A 396 -57.46 -9.78 1.29
CA LYS A 396 -56.72 -10.94 1.81
C LYS A 396 -55.34 -10.49 2.31
N SER A 397 -55.15 -10.77 3.59
CA SER A 397 -53.92 -10.84 4.37
C SER A 397 -52.61 -10.76 3.56
N CYS A 398 -51.77 -9.78 3.90
CA CYS A 398 -50.32 -9.80 3.62
C CYS A 398 -49.55 -10.21 4.89
N ASP A 399 -50.03 -11.20 5.65
CA ASP A 399 -49.30 -11.77 6.80
C ASP A 399 -48.44 -13.00 6.45
N ASP A 400 -48.35 -13.42 5.18
CA ASP A 400 -47.49 -14.55 4.79
C ASP A 400 -46.43 -14.13 3.77
N GLN A 401 -45.29 -13.65 4.28
CA GLN A 401 -44.01 -13.65 3.54
C GLN A 401 -42.93 -14.50 4.24
N ASN A 402 -43.34 -15.55 4.95
CA ASN A 402 -42.43 -16.59 5.48
C ASN A 402 -42.31 -17.79 4.53
N LEU A 403 -42.02 -17.54 3.24
CA LEU A 403 -41.83 -18.62 2.24
C LEU A 403 -40.73 -18.28 1.22
N TYR A 404 -39.61 -17.70 1.68
CA TYR A 404 -38.31 -17.73 0.98
C TYR A 404 -37.17 -17.86 1.99
N THR A 405 -37.26 -18.85 2.86
CA THR A 405 -36.10 -19.35 3.62
C THR A 405 -35.91 -20.81 3.27
N HIS A 406 -35.32 -21.09 2.11
CA HIS A 406 -34.47 -22.28 1.93
C HIS A 406 -33.60 -22.08 0.68
N ASN A 407 -32.29 -22.16 0.91
CA ASN A 407 -31.23 -22.39 -0.08
C ASN A 407 -30.84 -21.20 -0.97
N LEU A 408 -30.18 -20.21 -0.37
CA LEU A 408 -29.09 -19.49 -1.03
C LEU A 408 -27.88 -19.52 -0.09
N HIS A 409 -26.95 -20.43 -0.38
CA HIS A 409 -25.62 -20.45 0.19
C HIS A 409 -24.76 -19.44 -0.58
N ASP A 410 -25.08 -18.15 -0.44
CA ASP A 410 -24.17 -17.08 -0.84
C ASP A 410 -23.82 -16.31 0.42
N GLN A 411 -22.53 -16.39 0.79
CA GLN A 411 -22.01 -15.59 1.88
C GLN A 411 -22.18 -14.12 1.49
N PRO A 412 -22.88 -13.29 2.29
CA PRO A 412 -22.85 -11.86 2.05
C PRO A 412 -21.40 -11.40 2.25
N HIS A 413 -20.85 -10.73 1.24
CA HIS A 413 -19.63 -9.95 1.41
C HIS A 413 -19.91 -8.89 2.47
N ILE A 414 -19.48 -9.15 3.70
CA ILE A 414 -19.45 -8.16 4.78
C ILE A 414 -18.40 -7.13 4.36
N VAL A 415 -18.83 -6.07 3.69
CA VAL A 415 -18.05 -4.84 3.60
C VAL A 415 -17.94 -4.30 5.02
N ARG A 416 -16.73 -4.34 5.58
CA ARG A 416 -16.43 -3.71 6.86
C ARG A 416 -16.32 -2.20 6.66
N ASP A 417 -17.44 -1.51 6.55
CA ASP A 417 -17.48 -0.07 6.73
C ASP A 417 -17.79 0.23 8.20
N ARG A 418 -16.75 0.11 9.05
CA ARG A 418 -16.69 0.90 10.29
C ARG A 418 -16.07 2.25 9.98
N GLU A 419 -16.71 3.02 9.12
CA GLU A 419 -16.72 4.46 9.28
C GLU A 419 -18.02 4.82 9.99
N VAL A 420 -17.95 4.73 11.33
CA VAL A 420 -18.82 5.55 12.17
C VAL A 420 -18.59 6.97 11.70
N THR A 421 -19.68 7.66 11.39
CA THR A 421 -19.75 9.09 11.11
C THR A 421 -18.71 9.80 11.96
N SER A 422 -17.67 10.23 11.26
CA SER A 422 -16.43 10.65 11.86
C SER A 422 -16.72 11.67 12.97
N VAL A 423 -16.02 11.48 14.08
CA VAL A 423 -15.87 12.42 15.19
C VAL A 423 -15.09 13.67 14.71
N ASN A 424 -15.23 14.09 13.45
CA ASN A 424 -14.51 15.18 12.81
C ASN A 424 -14.93 16.57 13.28
N GLU A 425 -15.69 16.69 14.38
CA GLU A 425 -16.02 17.98 14.97
C GLU A 425 -15.84 18.08 16.50
N ILE A 426 -15.31 17.04 17.18
CA ILE A 426 -14.71 17.25 18.50
C ILE A 426 -13.24 16.96 18.35
N ASN A 427 -12.39 17.88 18.80
CA ASN A 427 -10.97 17.67 19.05
C ASN A 427 -10.76 16.43 19.94
N GLU A 428 -10.77 15.23 19.35
CA GLU A 428 -10.05 14.08 19.85
C GLU A 428 -8.70 14.05 19.15
N SER A 429 -7.71 14.46 19.91
CA SER A 429 -6.31 14.10 19.77
C SER A 429 -6.12 12.57 19.92
N ASN A 430 -6.76 11.77 19.06
CA ASN A 430 -6.39 10.38 18.82
C ASN A 430 -5.46 10.36 17.61
N GLN A 431 -4.21 10.72 17.86
CA GLN A 431 -3.08 10.47 16.97
C GLN A 431 -2.66 8.99 17.08
N ASP A 432 -3.65 8.09 16.99
CA ASP A 432 -3.48 6.64 17.08
C ASP A 432 -3.80 6.01 15.72
N ASN A 433 -2.73 5.88 14.93
CA ASN A 433 -2.56 4.87 13.89
C ASN A 433 -3.59 4.80 12.75
N VAL A 434 -3.66 5.86 11.93
CA VAL A 434 -3.45 5.76 10.47
C VAL A 434 -2.73 7.05 10.05
N MET A 435 -1.40 7.10 10.25
CA MET A 435 -0.59 7.87 9.30
C MET A 435 -0.57 7.00 8.05
N GLU A 436 -1.57 7.20 7.18
CA GLU A 436 -1.25 7.25 5.76
C GLU A 436 -0.08 8.22 5.67
N LEU A 437 1.01 7.74 5.09
CA LEU A 437 2.02 8.63 4.56
C LEU A 437 1.26 9.73 3.84
N VAL A 438 1.42 10.97 4.29
CA VAL A 438 1.10 12.12 3.48
C VAL A 438 2.03 11.98 2.29
N GLU A 439 1.57 11.25 1.26
CA GLU A 439 2.06 11.35 -0.09
C GLU A 439 2.03 12.84 -0.39
N GLY A 440 3.23 13.43 -0.37
CA GLY A 440 3.37 14.86 -0.52
C GLY A 440 2.83 15.25 -1.89
N ASN A 441 1.72 15.99 -1.91
CA ASN A 441 1.24 16.86 -2.98
C ASN A 441 1.78 16.54 -4.40
N ALA A 442 1.60 15.30 -4.86
CA ALA A 442 1.47 14.99 -6.28
C ALA A 442 -0.02 15.15 -6.60
N SER A 443 -0.36 15.84 -7.67
CA SER A 443 -1.71 16.32 -8.00
C SER A 443 -2.81 15.26 -7.82
N HIS A 444 -3.51 15.31 -6.68
CA HIS A 444 -4.70 14.50 -6.45
C HIS A 444 -5.85 15.08 -7.28
N PHE A 445 -6.27 14.40 -8.35
CA PHE A 445 -7.47 14.77 -9.09
C PHE A 445 -8.71 14.50 -8.22
N PRO A 446 -9.72 15.39 -8.22
CA PRO A 446 -10.82 15.34 -7.27
C PRO A 446 -11.70 14.12 -7.49
N SER A 447 -11.77 13.24 -6.50
CA SER A 447 -12.65 12.07 -6.48
C SER A 447 -14.13 12.45 -6.48
N ILE A 448 -15.04 11.49 -6.74
CA ILE A 448 -16.49 11.72 -6.63
C ILE A 448 -16.90 12.19 -5.23
N LEU A 449 -16.18 11.75 -4.20
CA LEU A 449 -16.39 12.17 -2.81
C LEU A 449 -16.02 13.64 -2.60
N ASP A 450 -14.98 14.14 -3.26
CA ASP A 450 -14.60 15.55 -3.22
C ASP A 450 -15.68 16.43 -3.84
N PHE A 451 -16.28 15.98 -4.93
CA PHE A 451 -17.44 16.67 -5.54
C PHE A 451 -18.68 16.60 -4.65
N ARG A 452 -18.96 15.48 -3.97
CA ARG A 452 -20.03 15.38 -2.98
C ARG A 452 -19.80 16.40 -1.86
N ASN A 453 -18.60 16.46 -1.32
CA ASN A 453 -18.25 17.42 -0.27
C ASN A 453 -18.39 18.87 -0.75
N HIS A 454 -17.99 19.18 -1.99
CA HIS A 454 -18.09 20.53 -2.55
C HIS A 454 -19.54 20.96 -2.85
N PHE A 455 -20.32 20.13 -3.55
CA PHE A 455 -21.65 20.50 -4.01
C PHE A 455 -22.73 20.33 -2.94
N CYS A 456 -22.57 19.39 -2.01
CA CYS A 456 -23.57 19.04 -0.99
C CYS A 456 -23.32 19.69 0.38
N GLN A 457 -22.17 20.35 0.60
CA GLN A 457 -21.88 21.00 1.89
C GLN A 457 -22.99 21.99 2.26
N HIS A 458 -23.56 21.83 3.45
CA HIS A 458 -24.63 22.70 3.97
C HIS A 458 -25.92 22.76 3.12
N LYS A 459 -26.13 21.79 2.20
CA LYS A 459 -27.35 21.70 1.37
C LYS A 459 -28.17 20.46 1.71
N LEU A 460 -29.46 20.52 1.39
CA LEU A 460 -30.41 19.45 1.70
C LEU A 460 -30.01 18.14 0.99
N THR A 461 -29.57 17.17 1.78
CA THR A 461 -29.04 15.88 1.35
C THR A 461 -29.88 14.76 1.94
N TYR A 462 -30.28 13.82 1.09
CA TYR A 462 -30.94 12.58 1.47
C TYR A 462 -30.03 11.40 1.16
N ASP A 463 -29.66 10.64 2.18
CA ASP A 463 -28.95 9.38 2.02
C ASP A 463 -29.95 8.22 2.18
N LEU A 464 -30.26 7.57 1.07
CA LEU A 464 -31.10 6.38 0.97
C LEU A 464 -30.28 5.17 0.51
N SER A 465 -28.96 5.21 0.67
CA SER A 465 -28.08 4.11 0.27
C SER A 465 -28.36 2.83 1.07
N GLN A 466 -28.11 1.66 0.48
CA GLN A 466 -28.30 0.36 1.14
C GLN A 466 -29.72 0.17 1.69
N ASN A 467 -30.74 0.42 0.87
CA ASN A 467 -32.15 0.14 1.14
C ASN A 467 -32.70 -0.89 0.14
N ASP A 468 -33.99 -1.23 0.27
CA ASP A 468 -34.68 -2.19 -0.62
C ASP A 468 -35.53 -1.46 -1.70
N ILE A 469 -35.01 -0.36 -2.27
CA ILE A 469 -35.72 0.42 -3.29
C ILE A 469 -35.55 -0.23 -4.67
N LEU A 470 -36.42 -1.20 -4.97
CA LEU A 470 -36.35 -1.99 -6.21
C LEU A 470 -36.75 -1.22 -7.49
N SER A 471 -37.62 -0.22 -7.38
CA SER A 471 -38.12 0.57 -8.51
C SER A 471 -38.38 2.02 -8.11
N LEU A 472 -38.08 2.94 -9.03
CA LEU A 472 -38.35 4.36 -8.92
C LEU A 472 -39.62 4.71 -9.69
N ASP A 473 -40.48 5.47 -9.01
CA ASP A 473 -41.66 6.13 -9.54
C ASP A 473 -41.75 7.54 -8.95
N LYS A 474 -42.53 8.43 -9.59
CA LYS A 474 -42.77 9.80 -9.10
C LYS A 474 -43.21 9.88 -7.63
N HIS A 475 -43.85 8.82 -7.12
CA HIS A 475 -44.36 8.75 -5.75
C HIS A 475 -43.25 8.56 -4.71
N VAL A 476 -42.12 7.96 -5.09
CA VAL A 476 -40.95 7.73 -4.22
C VAL A 476 -40.35 9.06 -3.76
N PHE A 477 -40.35 10.05 -4.66
CA PHE A 477 -39.75 11.37 -4.41
C PHE A 477 -40.70 12.38 -3.75
N SER A 478 -41.92 11.95 -3.39
CA SER A 478 -42.89 12.81 -2.69
C SER A 478 -42.35 13.21 -1.31
N GLY A 479 -42.19 14.51 -1.09
CA GLY A 479 -41.54 15.06 0.10
C GLY A 479 -40.01 15.24 0.00
N MET A 480 -39.38 14.90 -1.12
CA MET A 480 -37.95 15.13 -1.40
C MET A 480 -37.72 16.14 -2.54
N GLU A 481 -38.73 16.95 -2.89
CA GLU A 481 -38.70 17.81 -4.09
C GLU A 481 -37.59 18.87 -4.04
N ASN A 482 -37.22 19.29 -2.83
CA ASN A 482 -36.17 20.29 -2.59
C ASN A 482 -34.77 19.66 -2.40
N ALA A 483 -34.63 18.35 -2.58
CA ALA A 483 -33.35 17.66 -2.39
C ALA A 483 -32.31 18.17 -3.38
N VAL A 484 -31.12 18.50 -2.87
CA VAL A 484 -29.97 18.93 -3.69
C VAL A 484 -29.04 17.78 -3.97
N CYS A 485 -28.85 16.89 -3.00
CA CYS A 485 -28.04 15.69 -3.15
C CYS A 485 -28.83 14.46 -2.71
N LEU A 486 -28.81 13.43 -3.56
CA LEU A 486 -29.54 12.20 -3.32
C LEU A 486 -28.61 11.00 -3.54
N ASP A 487 -28.48 10.18 -2.51
CA ASP A 487 -27.75 8.92 -2.57
C ASP A 487 -28.74 7.74 -2.57
N LEU A 488 -28.77 7.00 -3.68
CA LEU A 488 -29.56 5.79 -3.89
C LEU A 488 -28.65 4.58 -4.17
N SER A 489 -27.37 4.66 -3.76
CA SER A 489 -26.42 3.58 -3.99
C SER A 489 -26.80 2.29 -3.27
N TYR A 490 -26.36 1.13 -3.76
CA TYR A 490 -26.60 -0.18 -3.13
C TYR A 490 -28.09 -0.53 -2.88
N ASN A 491 -29.00 -0.13 -3.76
CA ASN A 491 -30.44 -0.46 -3.66
C ASN A 491 -30.88 -1.67 -4.50
N TYR A 492 -29.92 -2.34 -5.18
CA TYR A 492 -30.16 -3.49 -6.07
C TYR A 492 -31.25 -3.24 -7.15
N MET A 493 -31.46 -1.98 -7.52
CA MET A 493 -32.53 -1.57 -8.44
C MET A 493 -32.28 -2.12 -9.84
N SER A 494 -33.23 -2.91 -10.38
CA SER A 494 -33.13 -3.55 -11.70
C SER A 494 -34.12 -2.97 -12.73
N GLN A 495 -34.33 -1.65 -12.68
CA GLN A 495 -35.31 -0.96 -13.51
C GLN A 495 -34.66 -0.36 -14.76
N ALA A 496 -35.35 -0.46 -15.89
CA ALA A 496 -35.03 0.33 -17.08
C ALA A 496 -35.47 1.78 -16.89
N LEU A 497 -34.51 2.71 -16.86
CA LEU A 497 -34.82 4.11 -16.60
C LEU A 497 -35.49 4.75 -17.82
N ARG A 498 -36.59 5.46 -17.59
CA ARG A 498 -37.44 6.10 -18.61
C ARG A 498 -37.78 7.53 -18.19
N ARG A 499 -38.24 8.32 -19.15
CA ARG A 499 -38.81 9.64 -18.89
C ARG A 499 -39.96 9.55 -17.86
N GLY A 500 -39.88 10.36 -16.82
CA GLY A 500 -40.93 10.65 -15.85
C GLY A 500 -40.65 10.15 -14.43
N GLN A 501 -39.57 9.37 -14.22
CA GLN A 501 -39.27 8.77 -12.92
C GLN A 501 -38.81 9.80 -11.89
N PHE A 502 -37.98 10.76 -12.29
CA PHE A 502 -37.42 11.80 -11.41
C PHE A 502 -38.25 13.10 -11.39
N ASN A 503 -39.51 13.05 -11.85
CA ASN A 503 -40.40 14.20 -11.83
C ASN A 503 -40.61 14.73 -10.41
N GLY A 504 -40.35 16.03 -10.22
CA GLY A 504 -40.48 16.72 -8.93
C GLY A 504 -39.16 16.99 -8.21
N LEU A 505 -38.01 16.50 -8.72
CA LEU A 505 -36.68 16.80 -8.17
C LEU A 505 -36.03 18.02 -8.85
N ASP A 506 -36.65 19.18 -8.70
CA ASP A 506 -36.30 20.39 -9.46
C ASP A 506 -35.01 21.08 -8.95
N SER A 507 -34.43 20.64 -7.82
CA SER A 507 -33.24 21.25 -7.21
C SER A 507 -32.02 20.32 -7.18
N LEU A 508 -32.10 19.14 -7.80
CA LEU A 508 -31.10 18.10 -7.66
C LEU A 508 -29.82 18.43 -8.44
N VAL A 509 -28.68 18.44 -7.74
CA VAL A 509 -27.35 18.73 -8.29
C VAL A 509 -26.49 17.47 -8.37
N LEU A 510 -26.60 16.57 -7.39
CA LEU A 510 -25.85 15.32 -7.33
C LEU A 510 -26.80 14.13 -7.15
N LEU A 511 -26.66 13.14 -8.03
CA LEU A 511 -27.37 11.87 -7.96
C LEU A 511 -26.37 10.71 -7.95
N ASN A 512 -26.35 9.94 -6.86
CA ASN A 512 -25.57 8.72 -6.75
C ASN A 512 -26.49 7.51 -6.90
N LEU A 513 -26.29 6.74 -7.97
CA LEU A 513 -26.98 5.48 -8.27
C LEU A 513 -25.97 4.33 -8.41
N SER A 514 -24.80 4.46 -7.79
CA SER A 514 -23.77 3.42 -7.83
C SER A 514 -24.22 2.11 -7.17
N TYR A 515 -23.63 0.99 -7.55
CA TYR A 515 -23.94 -0.33 -6.97
C TYR A 515 -25.44 -0.70 -7.08
N ASN A 516 -26.04 -0.43 -8.23
CA ASN A 516 -27.38 -0.90 -8.58
C ASN A 516 -27.30 -1.89 -9.75
N ARG A 517 -28.44 -2.18 -10.38
CA ARG A 517 -28.54 -3.00 -11.59
C ARG A 517 -29.31 -2.21 -12.64
N LEU A 518 -28.89 -0.98 -12.92
CA LEU A 518 -29.62 -0.11 -13.85
C LEU A 518 -29.58 -0.65 -15.29
N ASP A 519 -30.73 -0.59 -15.97
CA ASP A 519 -30.83 -0.85 -17.41
C ASP A 519 -30.97 0.49 -18.16
N LEU A 520 -29.95 0.81 -18.97
CA LEU A 520 -29.86 2.06 -19.75
C LEU A 520 -30.29 1.82 -21.19
N TYR A 521 -31.53 1.36 -21.39
CA TYR A 521 -32.07 1.10 -22.73
C TYR A 521 -32.68 2.34 -23.42
N TYR A 522 -33.29 3.26 -22.65
CA TYR A 522 -34.03 4.40 -23.18
C TYR A 522 -33.16 5.68 -23.27
N ASP A 523 -33.30 6.39 -24.38
CA ASP A 523 -32.63 7.66 -24.71
C ASP A 523 -33.07 8.83 -23.82
N ALA A 524 -34.30 8.81 -23.32
CA ALA A 524 -34.89 9.86 -22.50
C ALA A 524 -34.66 9.68 -20.97
N ALA A 525 -33.75 8.79 -20.55
CA ALA A 525 -33.39 8.64 -19.14
C ALA A 525 -32.84 9.95 -18.56
N PHE A 526 -33.19 10.28 -17.32
CA PHE A 526 -32.76 11.51 -16.61
C PHE A 526 -33.13 12.85 -17.29
N SER A 527 -33.95 12.86 -18.34
CA SER A 527 -34.26 14.07 -19.10
C SER A 527 -34.93 15.17 -18.27
N GLU A 528 -35.56 14.82 -17.16
CA GLU A 528 -36.15 15.74 -16.17
C GLU A 528 -35.12 16.59 -15.45
N LEU A 529 -33.89 16.08 -15.32
CA LEU A 529 -32.81 16.68 -14.52
C LEU A 529 -31.82 17.47 -15.39
N ASN A 530 -32.19 17.75 -16.64
CA ASN A 530 -31.32 18.31 -17.68
C ASN A 530 -30.63 19.65 -17.35
N THR A 531 -31.27 20.48 -16.53
CA THR A 531 -30.85 21.84 -16.20
C THR A 531 -30.23 21.96 -14.81
N THR A 532 -30.39 20.96 -13.95
CA THR A 532 -30.03 21.04 -12.53
C THR A 532 -28.85 20.14 -12.19
N LEU A 533 -28.78 18.96 -12.81
CA LEU A 533 -27.81 17.92 -12.49
C LEU A 533 -26.40 18.30 -12.96
N LYS A 534 -25.45 18.26 -12.03
CA LYS A 534 -24.02 18.49 -12.27
C LYS A 534 -23.17 17.23 -12.10
N VAL A 535 -23.56 16.35 -11.18
CA VAL A 535 -22.80 15.15 -10.84
C VAL A 535 -23.72 13.94 -10.91
N LEU A 536 -23.37 12.97 -11.75
CA LEU A 536 -24.07 11.70 -11.89
C LEU A 536 -23.08 10.55 -11.69
N ASP A 537 -23.34 9.73 -10.67
CA ASP A 537 -22.60 8.49 -10.45
C ASP A 537 -23.49 7.28 -10.74
N ILE A 538 -23.14 6.52 -11.78
CA ILE A 538 -23.79 5.28 -12.20
C ILE A 538 -22.77 4.14 -12.28
N SER A 539 -21.72 4.21 -11.44
CA SER A 539 -20.70 3.17 -11.33
C SER A 539 -21.22 1.86 -10.74
N ASN A 540 -20.53 0.75 -10.99
CA ASN A 540 -20.86 -0.56 -10.41
C ASN A 540 -22.31 -1.03 -10.71
N ASN A 541 -22.77 -0.80 -11.95
CA ASN A 541 -24.04 -1.25 -12.52
C ASN A 541 -23.86 -2.35 -13.59
N GLU A 542 -22.84 -3.19 -13.43
CA GLU A 542 -22.38 -4.23 -14.37
C GLU A 542 -23.45 -5.26 -14.81
N PHE A 543 -24.50 -5.49 -14.03
CA PHE A 543 -25.41 -6.62 -14.19
C PHE A 543 -26.02 -6.73 -15.59
N HIS A 544 -26.58 -5.63 -16.12
CA HIS A 544 -27.19 -5.64 -17.46
C HIS A 544 -26.16 -5.51 -18.59
N PHE A 545 -24.98 -4.94 -18.33
CA PHE A 545 -23.89 -4.87 -19.31
C PHE A 545 -23.30 -6.26 -19.62
N LYS A 546 -23.25 -7.15 -18.63
CA LYS A 546 -22.81 -8.56 -18.81
C LYS A 546 -23.80 -9.43 -19.60
N MET A 547 -25.06 -9.02 -19.74
CA MET A 547 -26.08 -9.82 -20.42
C MET A 547 -25.85 -9.87 -21.93
N ARG A 548 -25.48 -11.05 -22.43
CA ARG A 548 -25.24 -11.28 -23.87
C ARG A 548 -26.51 -11.01 -24.68
N GLY A 549 -26.38 -10.16 -25.70
CA GLY A 549 -27.45 -9.86 -26.65
C GLY A 549 -28.29 -8.63 -26.30
N MET A 550 -28.13 -8.07 -25.11
CA MET A 550 -28.74 -6.79 -24.71
C MET A 550 -27.90 -5.61 -25.25
N GLY A 551 -28.56 -4.53 -25.64
CA GLY A 551 -27.91 -3.29 -26.08
C GLY A 551 -28.28 -2.13 -25.16
N HIS A 552 -27.37 -1.17 -25.01
CA HIS A 552 -27.51 -0.02 -24.11
C HIS A 552 -27.34 1.28 -24.88
N ARG A 553 -28.00 2.35 -24.44
CA ARG A 553 -27.97 3.68 -25.06
C ARG A 553 -27.50 4.74 -24.08
N PHE A 554 -26.48 5.49 -24.46
CA PHE A 554 -25.91 6.64 -23.78
C PHE A 554 -26.35 7.99 -24.38
N GLU A 555 -27.24 7.97 -25.39
CA GLU A 555 -27.86 9.18 -25.97
C GLU A 555 -28.44 10.13 -24.89
N PHE A 556 -28.85 9.63 -23.72
CA PHE A 556 -29.36 10.47 -22.64
C PHE A 556 -28.37 11.55 -22.17
N ILE A 557 -27.05 11.31 -22.29
CA ILE A 557 -26.01 12.26 -21.87
C ILE A 557 -26.11 13.57 -22.67
N GLN A 558 -26.54 13.51 -23.94
CA GLN A 558 -26.69 14.70 -24.79
C GLN A 558 -27.81 15.62 -24.30
N HIS A 559 -28.79 15.07 -23.57
CA HIS A 559 -29.90 15.82 -23.00
C HIS A 559 -29.50 16.54 -21.70
N LEU A 560 -28.40 16.15 -21.05
CA LEU A 560 -27.96 16.71 -19.77
C LEU A 560 -27.02 17.91 -19.96
N THR A 561 -27.61 19.08 -20.18
CA THR A 561 -26.89 20.31 -20.57
C THR A 561 -25.96 20.92 -19.51
N ASN A 562 -26.12 20.58 -18.22
CA ASN A 562 -25.31 21.12 -17.12
C ASN A 562 -24.41 20.09 -16.41
N LEU A 563 -24.34 18.85 -16.92
CA LEU A 563 -23.57 17.78 -16.31
C LEU A 563 -22.06 18.07 -16.38
N GLU A 564 -21.39 18.18 -15.23
CA GLU A 564 -19.95 18.45 -15.14
C GLU A 564 -19.14 17.17 -14.87
N VAL A 565 -19.68 16.23 -14.10
CA VAL A 565 -19.01 14.99 -13.66
C VAL A 565 -19.90 13.78 -13.94
N LEU A 566 -19.34 12.80 -14.64
CA LEU A 566 -20.00 11.51 -14.91
C LEU A 566 -19.08 10.36 -14.51
N SER A 567 -19.62 9.42 -13.74
CA SER A 567 -18.95 8.18 -13.38
C SER A 567 -19.69 6.98 -13.97
N LEU A 568 -19.00 6.28 -14.88
CA LEU A 568 -19.40 5.05 -15.55
C LEU A 568 -18.42 3.90 -15.19
N ALA A 569 -17.75 4.02 -14.05
CA ALA A 569 -16.70 3.10 -13.65
C ALA A 569 -17.26 1.73 -13.22
N ASN A 570 -16.47 0.66 -13.40
CA ASN A 570 -16.82 -0.71 -13.01
C ASN A 570 -18.20 -1.17 -13.53
N ASN A 571 -18.53 -0.83 -14.77
CA ASN A 571 -19.79 -1.23 -15.40
C ASN A 571 -19.60 -2.41 -16.36
N ASP A 572 -18.38 -2.93 -16.52
CA ASP A 572 -18.05 -4.00 -17.48
C ASP A 572 -18.59 -3.71 -18.89
N ILE A 573 -18.49 -2.44 -19.32
CA ILE A 573 -19.00 -2.00 -20.62
C ILE A 573 -18.12 -2.58 -21.74
N GLU A 574 -18.71 -3.45 -22.57
CA GLU A 574 -18.07 -4.11 -23.72
C GLU A 574 -18.64 -3.62 -25.07
N MET A 575 -19.72 -4.22 -25.58
CA MET A 575 -20.23 -3.98 -26.93
C MET A 575 -21.75 -3.71 -26.92
N ARG A 576 -22.32 -3.36 -28.10
CA ARG A 576 -23.75 -3.05 -28.30
C ARG A 576 -24.21 -1.78 -27.58
N ILE A 577 -23.32 -0.80 -27.56
CA ILE A 577 -23.57 0.55 -27.05
C ILE A 577 -23.55 1.57 -28.20
N ASP A 578 -23.85 2.82 -27.90
CA ASP A 578 -23.72 3.90 -28.87
C ASP A 578 -22.28 4.09 -29.33
N GLN A 579 -22.10 4.46 -30.59
CA GLN A 579 -20.77 4.60 -31.19
C GLN A 579 -20.01 5.83 -30.68
N ARG A 580 -20.73 6.84 -30.17
CA ARG A 580 -20.19 8.14 -29.77
C ARG A 580 -20.94 8.66 -28.55
N LEU A 581 -20.19 9.17 -27.57
CA LEU A 581 -20.71 9.97 -26.47
C LEU A 581 -20.70 11.44 -26.86
N ILE A 582 -21.85 12.10 -26.74
CA ILE A 582 -22.02 13.51 -27.12
C ILE A 582 -22.35 14.30 -25.85
N SER A 583 -21.50 15.27 -25.51
CA SER A 583 -21.76 16.22 -24.42
C SER A 583 -20.97 17.50 -24.63
N SER A 584 -21.63 18.64 -24.40
CA SER A 584 -21.00 19.96 -24.41
C SER A 584 -20.64 20.48 -23.01
N SER A 585 -21.06 19.80 -21.95
CA SER A 585 -20.95 20.26 -20.56
C SER A 585 -19.94 19.46 -19.72
N LEU A 586 -19.72 18.19 -20.09
CA LEU A 586 -18.93 17.24 -19.30
C LEU A 586 -17.46 17.63 -19.19
N LYS A 587 -16.94 17.71 -17.97
CA LYS A 587 -15.54 18.06 -17.65
C LYS A 587 -14.74 16.87 -17.10
N TYR A 588 -15.37 16.02 -16.29
CA TYR A 588 -14.72 14.88 -15.64
C TYR A 588 -15.47 13.60 -16.01
N LEU A 589 -14.77 12.64 -16.61
CA LEU A 589 -15.32 11.33 -16.96
C LEU A 589 -14.49 10.20 -16.34
N TYR A 590 -15.12 9.44 -15.45
CA TYR A 590 -14.57 8.22 -14.88
C TYR A 590 -15.10 7.01 -15.65
N PHE A 591 -14.21 6.33 -16.37
CA PHE A 591 -14.52 5.16 -17.19
C PHE A 591 -13.62 3.96 -16.86
N TYR A 592 -12.98 3.96 -15.69
CA TYR A 592 -12.11 2.87 -15.27
C TYR A 592 -12.89 1.57 -14.99
N GLY A 593 -12.27 0.40 -15.14
CA GLY A 593 -12.94 -0.88 -14.85
C GLY A 593 -14.02 -1.26 -15.88
N ASN A 594 -13.80 -0.94 -17.16
CA ASN A 594 -14.63 -1.37 -18.28
C ASN A 594 -13.79 -2.19 -19.28
N HIS A 595 -14.34 -2.54 -20.44
CA HIS A 595 -13.65 -3.36 -21.44
C HIS A 595 -13.39 -2.57 -22.74
N LEU A 596 -12.59 -1.50 -22.63
CA LEU A 596 -12.18 -0.73 -23.82
C LEU A 596 -11.32 -1.55 -24.79
N ASP A 597 -10.64 -2.59 -24.30
CA ASP A 597 -9.91 -3.56 -25.13
C ASP A 597 -10.83 -4.25 -26.14
N ILE A 598 -12.00 -4.72 -25.70
CA ILE A 598 -13.02 -5.33 -26.56
C ILE A 598 -13.68 -4.27 -27.45
N MET A 599 -13.99 -3.08 -26.91
CA MET A 599 -14.58 -1.98 -27.68
C MET A 599 -13.71 -1.57 -28.88
N TRP A 600 -12.42 -1.34 -28.64
CA TRP A 600 -11.52 -0.87 -29.68
C TRP A 600 -11.03 -1.97 -30.61
N ALA A 601 -11.07 -3.24 -30.18
CA ALA A 601 -10.81 -4.40 -31.05
C ALA A 601 -12.02 -4.84 -31.89
N SER A 602 -13.22 -4.29 -31.64
CA SER A 602 -14.45 -4.67 -32.34
C SER A 602 -14.38 -4.41 -33.86
N ASP A 603 -15.02 -5.28 -34.65
CA ASP A 603 -14.99 -5.26 -36.12
C ASP A 603 -15.24 -3.84 -36.68
N ASN A 604 -14.36 -3.41 -37.59
CA ASN A 604 -14.35 -2.10 -38.25
C ASN A 604 -14.06 -0.87 -37.36
N ASN A 605 -13.35 -0.99 -36.23
CA ASN A 605 -12.94 0.15 -35.41
C ASN A 605 -14.12 1.03 -34.95
N LYS A 606 -15.30 0.41 -34.77
CA LYS A 606 -16.59 1.08 -34.61
C LYS A 606 -16.62 2.08 -33.45
N TYR A 607 -15.91 1.79 -32.35
CA TYR A 607 -15.89 2.60 -31.13
C TYR A 607 -14.62 3.44 -30.97
N THR A 608 -13.77 3.55 -32.01
CA THR A 608 -12.53 4.36 -31.92
C THR A 608 -12.79 5.86 -31.80
N SER A 609 -14.01 6.32 -32.11
CA SER A 609 -14.47 7.71 -31.95
C SER A 609 -15.38 7.89 -30.73
N PHE A 610 -15.41 6.94 -29.79
CA PHE A 610 -16.38 6.93 -28.69
C PHE A 610 -16.34 8.20 -27.83
N PHE A 611 -15.16 8.73 -27.50
CA PHE A 611 -14.99 9.93 -26.67
C PHE A 611 -14.87 11.24 -27.46
N GLN A 612 -14.90 11.21 -28.79
CA GLN A 612 -14.51 12.33 -29.66
C GLN A 612 -15.39 13.57 -29.49
N ASN A 613 -16.69 13.38 -29.24
CA ASN A 613 -17.67 14.47 -29.19
C ASN A 613 -17.88 15.05 -27.78
N LEU A 614 -16.94 14.81 -26.86
CA LEU A 614 -16.90 15.40 -25.52
C LEU A 614 -16.04 16.67 -25.54
N THR A 615 -16.63 17.80 -25.96
CA THR A 615 -15.86 18.99 -26.38
C THR A 615 -15.17 19.76 -25.25
N ASN A 616 -15.64 19.62 -24.01
CA ASN A 616 -15.14 20.35 -22.85
C ASN A 616 -14.48 19.44 -21.78
N LEU A 617 -14.13 18.22 -22.16
CA LEU A 617 -13.56 17.23 -21.25
C LEU A 617 -12.16 17.66 -20.77
N ILE A 618 -11.95 17.71 -19.46
CA ILE A 618 -10.69 18.11 -18.81
C ILE A 618 -9.94 16.87 -18.30
N TYR A 619 -10.65 15.96 -17.64
CA TYR A 619 -10.09 14.75 -17.03
C TYR A 619 -10.80 13.51 -17.57
N LEU A 620 -10.01 12.55 -18.04
CA LEU A 620 -10.47 11.26 -18.51
C LEU A 620 -9.71 10.13 -17.80
N ASP A 621 -10.44 9.27 -17.10
CA ASP A 621 -9.89 8.07 -16.49
C ASP A 621 -10.34 6.82 -17.24
N ILE A 622 -9.40 6.18 -17.93
CA ILE A 622 -9.55 4.89 -18.63
C ILE A 622 -8.62 3.84 -18.03
N SER A 623 -8.34 3.95 -16.73
CA SER A 623 -7.53 2.97 -16.00
C SER A 623 -8.24 1.60 -15.93
N ASN A 624 -7.51 0.51 -15.72
CA ASN A 624 -8.08 -0.83 -15.53
C ASN A 624 -9.11 -1.22 -16.62
N ASN A 625 -8.75 -1.06 -17.89
CA ASN A 625 -9.61 -1.32 -19.04
C ASN A 625 -9.12 -2.48 -19.93
N GLY A 626 -8.18 -3.29 -19.43
CA GLY A 626 -7.60 -4.42 -20.15
C GLY A 626 -6.77 -4.05 -21.38
N LEU A 627 -6.44 -2.77 -21.59
CA LEU A 627 -5.83 -2.29 -22.83
C LEU A 627 -4.43 -2.89 -23.04
N MET A 628 -4.24 -3.66 -24.11
CA MET A 628 -2.93 -4.21 -24.51
C MET A 628 -2.12 -3.25 -25.39
N SER A 629 -2.81 -2.43 -26.19
CA SER A 629 -2.20 -1.40 -27.03
C SER A 629 -3.19 -0.27 -27.29
N VAL A 630 -2.70 0.94 -27.55
CA VAL A 630 -3.50 2.08 -28.01
C VAL A 630 -3.14 2.36 -29.46
N SER A 631 -4.13 2.39 -30.35
CA SER A 631 -3.90 2.71 -31.76
C SER A 631 -3.72 4.23 -31.97
N SER A 632 -2.94 4.62 -32.98
CA SER A 632 -2.74 6.03 -33.32
C SER A 632 -4.04 6.73 -33.73
N GLN A 633 -5.02 5.98 -34.24
CA GLN A 633 -6.34 6.50 -34.58
C GLN A 633 -7.14 6.91 -33.34
N VAL A 634 -7.09 6.10 -32.27
CA VAL A 634 -7.80 6.41 -31.02
C VAL A 634 -7.26 7.69 -30.39
N LEU A 635 -5.94 7.87 -30.31
CA LEU A 635 -5.36 9.11 -29.76
C LEU A 635 -5.75 10.36 -30.56
N ARG A 636 -5.85 10.26 -31.89
CA ARG A 636 -6.34 11.38 -32.73
C ARG A 636 -7.82 11.68 -32.54
N ASN A 637 -8.59 10.67 -32.18
CA ASN A 637 -10.02 10.80 -31.95
C ASN A 637 -10.36 11.23 -30.51
N LEU A 638 -9.39 11.25 -29.59
CA LEU A 638 -9.62 11.78 -28.25
C LEU A 638 -9.84 13.31 -28.30
N PRO A 639 -10.67 13.87 -27.42
CA PRO A 639 -10.96 15.29 -27.42
C PRO A 639 -9.71 16.10 -27.04
N GLY A 640 -9.35 17.07 -27.88
CA GLY A 640 -8.18 17.92 -27.67
C GLY A 640 -8.26 18.85 -26.46
N SER A 641 -9.40 18.91 -25.76
CA SER A 641 -9.59 19.68 -24.51
C SER A 641 -8.98 19.02 -23.28
N ILE A 642 -8.64 17.72 -23.34
CA ILE A 642 -8.16 16.94 -22.19
C ILE A 642 -6.86 17.54 -21.66
N LYS A 643 -6.84 17.81 -20.35
CA LYS A 643 -5.64 18.23 -19.61
C LYS A 643 -5.02 17.10 -18.82
N ALA A 644 -5.81 16.11 -18.43
CA ALA A 644 -5.33 15.00 -17.63
C ALA A 644 -5.94 13.68 -18.10
N LEU A 645 -5.09 12.71 -18.39
CA LEU A 645 -5.46 11.40 -18.91
C LEU A 645 -4.83 10.31 -18.04
N SER A 646 -5.67 9.43 -17.48
CA SER A 646 -5.20 8.26 -16.75
C SER A 646 -5.48 6.99 -17.54
N ILE A 647 -4.42 6.23 -17.84
CA ILE A 647 -4.45 4.92 -18.51
C ILE A 647 -3.74 3.88 -17.61
N SER A 648 -3.75 4.11 -16.30
CA SER A 648 -3.04 3.25 -15.35
C SER A 648 -3.65 1.86 -15.25
N ARG A 649 -2.91 0.88 -14.70
CA ARG A 649 -3.41 -0.49 -14.46
C ARG A 649 -3.96 -1.16 -15.72
N ASN A 650 -3.32 -0.93 -16.87
CA ASN A 650 -3.64 -1.61 -18.12
C ASN A 650 -2.50 -2.58 -18.48
N LEU A 651 -2.60 -3.24 -19.63
CA LEU A 651 -1.64 -4.23 -20.10
C LEU A 651 -0.78 -3.68 -21.26
N LEU A 652 -0.53 -2.37 -21.29
CA LEU A 652 0.13 -1.71 -22.41
C LEU A 652 1.60 -2.09 -22.51
N ASN A 653 1.99 -2.71 -23.63
CA ASN A 653 3.40 -3.00 -23.93
C ASN A 653 4.10 -1.85 -24.69
N TYR A 654 3.33 -1.10 -25.46
CA TYR A 654 3.80 -0.01 -26.30
C TYR A 654 2.77 1.13 -26.31
N PHE A 655 3.26 2.37 -26.31
CA PHE A 655 2.44 3.57 -26.40
C PHE A 655 2.88 4.43 -27.62
N PRO A 656 1.97 4.88 -28.50
CA PRO A 656 2.32 5.58 -29.74
C PRO A 656 2.65 7.08 -29.50
N TRP A 657 3.83 7.35 -28.95
CA TRP A 657 4.30 8.68 -28.58
C TRP A 657 4.28 9.74 -29.70
N LYS A 658 4.52 9.34 -30.95
CA LYS A 658 4.51 10.26 -32.13
C LYS A 658 3.17 10.96 -32.34
N ASN A 659 2.08 10.36 -31.84
CA ASN A 659 0.72 10.87 -31.99
C ASN A 659 0.27 11.75 -30.82
N MET A 660 1.14 12.02 -29.83
CA MET A 660 0.85 12.90 -28.69
C MET A 660 0.61 14.36 -29.09
N SER A 661 1.11 14.79 -30.26
CA SER A 661 0.78 16.10 -30.83
C SER A 661 -0.73 16.33 -31.00
N ALA A 662 -1.54 15.27 -31.09
CA ALA A 662 -2.99 15.38 -31.14
C ALA A 662 -3.60 15.91 -29.83
N LEU A 663 -2.95 15.69 -28.68
CA LEU A 663 -3.39 16.10 -27.35
C LEU A 663 -2.62 17.34 -26.86
N SER A 664 -2.74 18.44 -27.61
CA SER A 664 -1.97 19.68 -27.36
C SER A 664 -2.18 20.34 -25.99
N ASN A 665 -3.29 20.07 -25.30
CA ASN A 665 -3.63 20.64 -23.99
C ASN A 665 -3.30 19.72 -22.80
N LEU A 666 -2.74 18.53 -23.04
CA LEU A 666 -2.45 17.55 -21.99
C LEU A 666 -1.32 18.07 -21.09
N CYS A 667 -1.56 18.03 -19.77
CA CYS A 667 -0.61 18.41 -18.72
C CYS A 667 -0.23 17.23 -17.82
N HIS A 668 -1.06 16.20 -17.72
CA HIS A 668 -0.87 15.04 -16.83
C HIS A 668 -1.23 13.74 -17.55
N LEU A 669 -0.33 12.74 -17.56
CA LEU A 669 -0.52 11.45 -18.23
C LEU A 669 -0.15 10.26 -17.34
N ASN A 670 -1.12 9.71 -16.60
CA ASN A 670 -0.85 8.57 -15.74
C ASN A 670 -0.81 7.24 -16.54
N LEU A 671 0.39 6.68 -16.74
CA LEU A 671 0.63 5.37 -17.36
C LEU A 671 1.04 4.28 -16.35
N SER A 672 0.82 4.51 -15.04
CA SER A 672 1.34 3.62 -13.98
C SER A 672 0.79 2.20 -14.09
N GLN A 673 1.58 1.24 -13.62
CA GLN A 673 1.16 -0.17 -13.55
C GLN A 673 0.73 -0.70 -14.94
N ASN A 674 1.53 -0.40 -15.96
CA ASN A 674 1.48 -0.99 -17.31
C ASN A 674 2.74 -1.84 -17.56
N HIS A 675 2.87 -2.42 -18.76
CA HIS A 675 4.01 -3.26 -19.16
C HIS A 675 4.88 -2.60 -20.25
N LEU A 676 5.00 -1.27 -20.19
CA LEU A 676 5.80 -0.52 -21.16
C LEU A 676 7.27 -0.93 -21.04
N SER A 677 7.95 -1.01 -22.18
CA SER A 677 9.37 -1.42 -22.26
C SER A 677 10.30 -0.29 -22.71
N TYR A 678 9.76 0.67 -23.49
CA TYR A 678 10.54 1.76 -24.09
C TYR A 678 9.80 3.11 -24.03
N LEU A 679 10.55 4.17 -23.79
CA LEU A 679 10.15 5.58 -23.93
C LEU A 679 10.44 6.10 -25.36
N PRO A 680 9.90 7.27 -25.78
CA PRO A 680 10.13 7.77 -27.12
C PRO A 680 11.59 8.14 -27.37
N HIS A 681 12.17 7.61 -28.45
CA HIS A 681 13.41 8.11 -29.03
C HIS A 681 13.11 9.41 -29.78
N ILE A 682 13.66 10.53 -29.32
CA ILE A 682 13.47 11.84 -29.94
C ILE A 682 14.67 12.09 -30.86
N ASP A 683 14.52 11.76 -32.15
CA ASP A 683 15.51 12.15 -33.17
C ASP A 683 15.42 13.67 -33.39
N SER A 684 16.52 14.38 -33.14
CA SER A 684 16.59 15.85 -33.08
C SER A 684 16.28 16.58 -34.39
N ASP A 685 16.16 15.88 -35.52
CA ASP A 685 16.29 16.55 -36.81
C ASP A 685 14.98 16.79 -37.56
N ASN A 686 13.84 16.21 -37.15
CA ASN A 686 12.58 16.36 -37.90
C ASN A 686 11.30 16.65 -37.08
N LEU A 687 11.41 16.95 -35.78
CA LEU A 687 10.25 17.32 -34.96
C LEU A 687 10.52 18.60 -34.19
N LYS A 688 10.27 19.75 -34.83
CA LYS A 688 9.98 20.99 -34.11
C LYS A 688 8.63 20.86 -33.41
N PHE A 689 8.60 20.19 -32.26
CA PHE A 689 7.52 20.34 -31.30
C PHE A 689 7.62 21.75 -30.70
N TYR A 690 6.64 22.59 -31.01
CA TYR A 690 6.34 23.75 -30.16
C TYR A 690 5.59 23.22 -28.92
N ASP A 691 6.02 23.66 -27.72
CA ASP A 691 5.41 23.51 -26.37
C ASP A 691 5.69 22.26 -25.50
N ASP A 692 6.78 22.30 -24.72
CA ASP A 692 6.87 22.45 -23.24
C ASP A 692 5.92 21.75 -22.22
N LYS A 693 5.12 20.72 -22.53
CA LYS A 693 4.09 20.25 -21.55
C LYS A 693 3.91 18.74 -21.31
N ILE A 694 4.91 17.90 -21.51
CA ILE A 694 4.81 16.48 -21.12
C ILE A 694 5.40 16.30 -19.72
N SER A 695 4.58 16.53 -18.69
CA SER A 695 4.89 16.24 -17.28
C SER A 695 3.96 15.13 -16.78
N GLU A 696 4.51 14.24 -15.95
CA GLU A 696 3.79 13.16 -15.26
C GLU A 696 3.44 11.97 -16.15
N SER A 697 4.37 11.02 -16.24
CA SER A 697 4.07 9.62 -16.58
C SER A 697 4.86 8.65 -15.71
N PHE A 698 4.20 7.54 -15.36
CA PHE A 698 4.79 6.41 -14.64
C PHE A 698 5.13 5.34 -15.66
N VAL A 699 6.40 4.98 -15.79
CA VAL A 699 6.87 4.03 -16.82
C VAL A 699 7.95 3.11 -16.23
N GLN A 700 7.76 1.80 -16.39
CA GLN A 700 8.79 0.79 -16.18
C GLN A 700 9.67 0.70 -17.44
N ILE A 701 11.01 0.68 -17.31
CA ILE A 701 11.91 0.86 -18.46
C ILE A 701 13.14 -0.05 -18.37
N ASP A 702 13.47 -0.67 -19.51
CA ASP A 702 14.70 -1.46 -19.67
C ASP A 702 15.91 -0.68 -20.22
N ARG A 703 15.70 0.43 -20.95
CA ARG A 703 16.77 1.36 -21.41
C ARG A 703 16.26 2.80 -21.61
N LEU A 704 17.00 3.78 -21.10
CA LEU A 704 16.81 5.21 -21.37
C LEU A 704 17.92 5.74 -22.28
N THR A 705 17.54 6.25 -23.45
CA THR A 705 18.34 7.21 -24.24
C THR A 705 17.52 8.50 -24.30
N VAL A 706 18.04 9.60 -23.77
CA VAL A 706 17.33 10.89 -23.83
C VAL A 706 18.30 12.02 -24.16
N ASP A 707 17.98 12.74 -25.23
CA ASP A 707 18.58 14.02 -25.59
C ASP A 707 17.44 15.05 -25.76
N THR A 708 16.88 15.55 -24.66
CA THR A 708 15.89 16.66 -24.68
C THR A 708 16.00 17.58 -23.46
N LYS A 709 15.74 18.87 -23.69
CA LYS A 709 15.95 19.99 -22.76
C LYS A 709 14.88 20.23 -21.67
N HIS A 710 13.91 19.34 -21.43
CA HIS A 710 12.83 19.62 -20.46
C HIS A 710 12.35 18.36 -19.74
N PHE A 711 12.42 18.33 -18.41
CA PHE A 711 11.97 17.20 -17.57
C PHE A 711 11.08 17.67 -16.41
N GLY A 712 9.95 17.01 -16.20
CA GLY A 712 9.08 17.15 -15.03
C GLY A 712 8.52 15.79 -14.62
N VAL A 713 8.32 15.58 -13.32
CA VAL A 713 7.86 14.38 -12.59
C VAL A 713 7.68 13.12 -13.45
N PHE A 714 8.63 12.19 -13.38
CA PHE A 714 8.43 10.82 -13.83
C PHE A 714 8.61 9.91 -12.62
N HIS A 715 7.81 8.84 -12.55
CA HIS A 715 8.11 7.69 -11.70
C HIS A 715 8.70 6.64 -12.63
N LEU A 716 10.02 6.61 -12.74
CA LEU A 716 10.73 5.70 -13.63
C LEU A 716 11.17 4.49 -12.83
N SER A 717 10.85 3.27 -13.28
CA SER A 717 11.57 2.07 -12.85
C SER A 717 12.62 1.69 -13.92
N VAL A 718 13.71 2.46 -14.01
CA VAL A 718 14.92 2.28 -14.80
C VAL A 718 15.79 1.10 -14.33
N THR A 719 16.08 0.18 -15.25
CA THR A 719 17.07 -0.89 -15.03
C THR A 719 18.45 -0.60 -15.61
N ASN A 720 18.63 0.43 -16.44
CA ASN A 720 19.93 0.90 -16.92
C ASN A 720 19.90 2.36 -17.41
N VAL A 721 20.67 3.24 -16.75
CA VAL A 721 20.96 4.60 -17.24
C VAL A 721 22.34 4.59 -17.90
N PHE A 722 22.39 4.75 -19.22
CA PHE A 722 23.63 4.96 -19.96
C PHE A 722 23.47 6.20 -20.84
N ASP A 723 23.49 7.41 -20.26
CA ASP A 723 24.04 8.56 -20.97
C ASP A 723 24.27 9.79 -20.08
N LYS A 724 25.32 10.56 -20.44
CA LYS A 724 26.01 11.54 -19.58
C LYS A 724 25.32 12.91 -19.40
N HIS A 725 24.09 13.13 -19.84
CA HIS A 725 23.50 14.49 -19.84
C HIS A 725 22.02 14.48 -19.43
N ILE A 726 21.73 14.81 -18.16
CA ILE A 726 20.40 15.24 -17.71
C ILE A 726 20.41 16.79 -17.73
N PRO A 727 19.68 17.46 -18.64
CA PRO A 727 19.66 18.92 -18.66
C PRO A 727 18.80 19.52 -17.54
N LEU A 728 19.21 20.71 -17.13
CA LEU A 728 18.61 21.55 -16.08
C LEU A 728 17.16 21.93 -16.44
N VAL A 729 16.21 21.59 -15.57
CA VAL A 729 14.77 21.86 -15.73
C VAL A 729 14.50 23.37 -15.65
N THR A 730 13.92 23.96 -16.70
CA THR A 730 13.43 25.34 -16.71
C THR A 730 11.92 25.40 -16.48
N HIS A 731 11.49 26.33 -15.62
CA HIS A 731 10.10 26.52 -15.18
C HIS A 731 9.08 26.59 -16.33
N THR A 732 8.16 25.62 -16.37
CA THR A 732 6.97 25.66 -17.23
C THR A 732 5.72 26.00 -16.40
N LYS A 733 4.65 26.47 -17.07
CA LYS A 733 3.38 26.96 -16.47
C LYS A 733 2.61 25.94 -15.61
N CYS A 734 3.07 24.69 -15.50
CA CYS A 734 2.43 23.58 -14.77
C CYS A 734 3.38 22.92 -13.75
N SER A 735 4.14 23.71 -12.99
CA SER A 735 5.20 23.19 -12.12
C SER A 735 4.77 22.99 -10.65
N THR A 736 4.76 21.73 -10.22
CA THR A 736 5.27 21.29 -8.91
C THR A 736 6.30 20.18 -9.16
N ASP A 737 7.58 20.50 -9.02
CA ASP A 737 8.67 19.64 -9.50
C ASP A 737 9.05 18.59 -8.45
N VAL A 738 8.45 17.39 -8.53
CA VAL A 738 8.81 16.21 -7.71
C VAL A 738 9.33 15.09 -8.63
N PHE A 739 10.56 14.62 -8.46
CA PHE A 739 11.11 13.55 -9.30
C PHE A 739 11.19 12.24 -8.51
N ASN A 740 10.30 11.27 -8.78
CA ASN A 740 10.24 10.01 -8.04
C ASN A 740 11.04 8.89 -8.75
N MET A 741 11.97 8.26 -8.04
CA MET A 741 12.82 7.19 -8.54
C MET A 741 12.86 5.98 -7.59
N GLU A 742 11.79 5.74 -6.85
CA GLU A 742 11.69 4.57 -5.98
C GLU A 742 11.74 3.24 -6.77
N THR A 743 12.23 2.18 -6.11
CA THR A 743 12.12 0.78 -6.58
C THR A 743 12.78 0.50 -7.95
N ASN A 744 13.95 1.10 -8.15
CA ASN A 744 14.76 0.97 -9.34
C ASN A 744 15.95 0.03 -9.11
N PRO A 745 16.21 -0.96 -9.99
CA PRO A 745 17.39 -1.79 -9.89
C PRO A 745 18.61 -1.04 -10.44
N PHE A 746 19.13 -0.09 -9.67
CA PHE A 746 20.27 0.72 -10.08
C PHE A 746 21.54 -0.12 -10.15
N LYS A 747 22.27 0.00 -11.25
CA LYS A 747 23.66 -0.43 -11.34
C LYS A 747 24.54 0.65 -10.70
N CYS A 748 25.40 0.25 -9.76
CA CYS A 748 26.29 1.13 -9.01
C CYS A 748 27.74 0.76 -9.29
N ASP A 749 28.19 1.16 -10.47
CA ASP A 749 29.57 1.04 -10.93
C ASP A 749 30.15 2.43 -11.25
N CYS A 750 31.38 2.46 -11.75
CA CYS A 750 32.01 3.73 -12.11
C CYS A 750 31.34 4.44 -13.30
N ASP A 751 30.56 3.75 -14.14
CA ASP A 751 29.78 4.38 -15.22
C ASP A 751 28.60 5.18 -14.67
N THR A 752 28.07 4.79 -13.52
CA THR A 752 26.96 5.46 -12.82
C THR A 752 27.38 6.50 -11.77
N SER A 753 28.70 6.72 -11.61
CA SER A 753 29.25 7.67 -10.61
C SER A 753 28.74 9.11 -10.75
N TRP A 754 28.58 9.59 -11.98
CA TRP A 754 28.04 10.92 -12.27
C TRP A 754 26.59 11.09 -11.78
N PHE A 755 25.80 10.01 -11.75
CA PHE A 755 24.41 10.05 -11.33
C PHE A 755 24.31 10.26 -9.81
N ALA A 756 25.19 9.63 -9.03
CA ALA A 756 25.31 9.91 -7.60
C ALA A 756 25.69 11.38 -7.31
N ASP A 757 26.57 11.98 -8.13
CA ASP A 757 26.91 13.42 -8.04
C ASP A 757 25.73 14.34 -8.38
N PHE A 758 24.96 13.98 -9.40
CA PHE A 758 23.73 14.67 -9.75
C PHE A 758 22.72 14.65 -8.59
N LEU A 759 22.51 13.47 -7.98
CA LEU A 759 21.61 13.33 -6.83
C LEU A 759 22.04 14.16 -5.61
N LEU A 760 23.34 14.39 -5.41
CA LEU A 760 23.87 15.21 -4.32
C LEU A 760 23.80 16.72 -4.59
N SER A 761 23.79 17.13 -5.86
CA SER A 761 23.89 18.54 -6.28
C SER A 761 22.59 19.13 -6.85
N THR A 762 21.60 18.29 -7.18
CA THR A 762 20.37 18.72 -7.83
C THR A 762 19.46 19.54 -6.88
N PRO A 763 18.86 20.65 -7.35
CA PRO A 763 17.85 21.39 -6.60
C PRO A 763 16.46 20.74 -6.65
N VAL A 764 16.28 19.64 -7.39
CA VAL A 764 14.99 18.97 -7.59
C VAL A 764 14.59 18.18 -6.33
N GLN A 765 13.32 18.26 -5.93
CA GLN A 765 12.82 17.49 -4.79
C GLN A 765 12.64 16.02 -5.17
N ILE A 766 13.54 15.16 -4.68
CA ILE A 766 13.48 13.71 -4.85
C ILE A 766 12.99 13.09 -3.53
N PRO A 767 11.77 12.52 -3.48
CA PRO A 767 11.27 11.87 -2.29
C PRO A 767 12.10 10.59 -2.02
N TYR A 768 12.30 10.27 -0.74
CA TYR A 768 12.96 9.05 -0.26
C TYR A 768 14.40 8.80 -0.77
N LEU A 769 15.11 9.87 -1.14
CA LEU A 769 16.48 9.83 -1.66
C LEU A 769 17.44 8.95 -0.83
N SER A 770 17.36 9.06 0.49
CA SER A 770 18.23 8.34 1.43
C SER A 770 17.74 6.94 1.82
N THR A 771 16.53 6.54 1.43
CA THR A 771 15.89 5.32 1.96
C THR A 771 15.44 4.30 0.92
N HIS A 772 15.13 4.68 -0.33
CA HIS A 772 14.57 3.76 -1.34
C HIS A 772 15.40 3.65 -2.64
N LEU A 773 16.50 4.40 -2.74
CA LEU A 773 17.47 4.29 -3.85
C LEU A 773 18.61 3.35 -3.45
N HIS A 774 18.45 2.08 -3.79
CA HIS A 774 19.44 1.04 -3.53
C HIS A 774 20.10 0.56 -4.83
N CYS A 775 21.36 0.17 -4.72
CA CYS A 775 22.09 -0.54 -5.75
C CYS A 775 21.59 -1.99 -5.82
N GLU A 776 21.28 -2.50 -7.00
CA GLU A 776 20.98 -3.91 -7.25
C GLU A 776 22.21 -4.65 -7.77
N TYR A 777 23.02 -3.95 -8.57
CA TYR A 777 24.25 -4.47 -9.17
C TYR A 777 25.42 -3.50 -8.93
N PRO A 778 26.69 -3.94 -8.91
CA PRO A 778 27.13 -5.34 -8.86
C PRO A 778 26.77 -6.01 -7.52
N GLU A 779 26.80 -7.35 -7.44
CA GLU A 779 26.44 -8.12 -6.22
C GLU A 779 27.15 -7.60 -4.96
N SER A 780 28.38 -7.11 -5.09
CA SER A 780 29.15 -6.51 -3.99
C SER A 780 28.54 -5.26 -3.36
N GLN A 781 27.67 -4.54 -4.08
CA GLN A 781 27.00 -3.31 -3.64
C GLN A 781 25.49 -3.51 -3.47
N GLN A 782 24.98 -4.74 -3.64
CA GLN A 782 23.54 -5.00 -3.57
C GLN A 782 22.94 -4.57 -2.22
N GLY A 783 21.87 -3.77 -2.26
CA GLY A 783 21.18 -3.23 -1.09
C GLY A 783 21.82 -1.98 -0.47
N HIS A 784 23.02 -1.57 -0.88
CA HIS A 784 23.62 -0.31 -0.42
C HIS A 784 22.94 0.90 -1.07
N ASN A 785 22.90 2.04 -0.36
CA ASN A 785 22.35 3.27 -0.93
C ASN A 785 23.33 3.84 -1.98
N ILE A 786 22.81 4.33 -3.11
CA ILE A 786 23.62 4.95 -4.18
C ILE A 786 24.52 6.07 -3.65
N LEU A 787 24.04 6.86 -2.69
CA LEU A 787 24.79 7.95 -2.06
C LEU A 787 25.97 7.47 -1.19
N SER A 788 26.01 6.17 -0.85
CA SER A 788 27.10 5.58 -0.07
C SER A 788 28.25 5.05 -0.92
N MET A 789 28.16 5.15 -2.25
CA MET A 789 29.21 4.73 -3.16
C MET A 789 30.49 5.57 -2.99
N ASP A 790 31.63 4.92 -2.77
CA ASP A 790 32.92 5.61 -2.67
C ASP A 790 33.45 5.98 -4.05
N GLN A 791 33.18 7.22 -4.46
CA GLN A 791 33.58 7.77 -5.75
C GLN A 791 35.11 7.85 -5.94
N ARG A 792 35.89 7.84 -4.86
CA ARG A 792 37.36 7.86 -4.93
C ARG A 792 37.91 6.59 -5.56
N SER A 793 37.21 5.47 -5.40
CA SER A 793 37.56 4.20 -6.04
C SER A 793 37.42 4.23 -7.57
N CYS A 794 36.64 5.18 -8.12
CA CYS A 794 36.47 5.39 -9.56
C CYS A 794 37.42 6.45 -10.15
N GLN A 795 38.21 7.13 -9.32
CA GLN A 795 39.21 8.07 -9.82
C GLN A 795 40.43 7.33 -10.40
N ILE A 796 40.88 7.83 -11.54
CA ILE A 796 41.83 7.26 -12.50
C ILE A 796 43.26 7.14 -11.93
N TYR A 797 43.48 6.36 -10.87
CA TYR A 797 44.82 5.99 -10.40
C TYR A 797 45.37 4.79 -11.17
N GLY A 798 44.51 3.97 -11.78
CA GLY A 798 44.90 2.81 -12.58
C GLY A 798 45.69 3.17 -13.84
N SER A 799 45.32 4.23 -14.57
CA SER A 799 46.04 4.61 -15.79
C SER A 799 47.34 5.36 -15.50
N LEU A 800 47.42 6.14 -14.42
CA LEU A 800 48.66 6.78 -13.98
C LEU A 800 49.66 5.73 -13.46
N ALA A 801 49.20 4.76 -12.68
CA ALA A 801 50.02 3.62 -12.24
C ALA A 801 50.47 2.77 -13.43
N PHE A 802 49.58 2.51 -14.41
CA PHE A 802 49.95 1.81 -15.65
C PHE A 802 50.98 2.60 -16.45
N LEU A 803 50.84 3.92 -16.60
CA LEU A 803 51.83 4.79 -17.26
C LEU A 803 53.17 4.78 -16.54
N VAL A 804 53.17 4.92 -15.21
CA VAL A 804 54.40 4.91 -14.40
C VAL A 804 55.08 3.53 -14.48
N CYS A 805 54.34 2.44 -14.35
CA CYS A 805 54.87 1.08 -14.50
C CYS A 805 55.38 0.81 -15.92
N SER A 806 54.71 1.31 -16.95
CA SER A 806 55.14 1.18 -18.34
C SER A 806 56.43 1.97 -18.60
N ILE A 807 56.55 3.18 -18.07
CA ILE A 807 57.75 4.01 -18.17
C ILE A 807 58.92 3.38 -17.40
N LEU A 808 58.66 2.82 -16.20
CA LEU A 808 59.66 2.09 -15.42
C LEU A 808 60.12 0.81 -16.12
N ALA A 809 59.21 0.08 -16.76
CA ALA A 809 59.56 -1.11 -17.53
C ALA A 809 60.43 -0.78 -18.75
N VAL A 810 60.08 0.27 -19.50
CA VAL A 810 60.85 0.70 -20.69
C VAL A 810 62.21 1.27 -20.29
N THR A 811 62.30 2.05 -19.21
CA THR A 811 63.60 2.55 -18.74
C THR A 811 64.50 1.42 -18.25
N PHE A 812 63.94 0.42 -17.54
CA PHE A 812 64.71 -0.74 -17.11
C PHE A 812 65.20 -1.60 -18.28
N THR A 813 64.35 -1.82 -19.31
CA THR A 813 64.77 -2.58 -20.50
C THR A 813 65.86 -1.85 -21.29
N VAL A 814 65.75 -0.53 -21.47
CA VAL A 814 66.76 0.27 -22.17
C VAL A 814 68.10 0.27 -21.43
N LEU A 815 68.08 0.46 -20.11
CA LEU A 815 69.30 0.43 -19.28
C LEU A 815 69.96 -0.96 -19.29
N VAL A 816 69.18 -2.03 -19.27
CA VAL A 816 69.69 -3.40 -19.37
C VAL A 816 70.26 -3.66 -20.76
N THR A 817 69.63 -3.16 -21.84
CA THR A 817 70.15 -3.32 -23.20
C THR A 817 71.42 -2.51 -23.45
N ASP A 818 71.51 -1.27 -22.95
CA ASP A 818 72.72 -0.45 -23.07
C ASP A 818 73.87 -1.05 -22.24
N TYR A 819 73.57 -1.60 -21.05
CA TYR A 819 74.54 -2.33 -20.24
C TYR A 819 75.00 -3.62 -20.95
N LEU A 820 74.10 -4.39 -21.57
CA LEU A 820 74.45 -5.58 -22.35
C LEU A 820 75.29 -5.22 -23.59
N ILE A 821 74.95 -4.14 -24.30
CA ILE A 821 75.71 -3.67 -25.46
C ILE A 821 77.08 -3.16 -25.05
N TYR A 822 77.19 -2.49 -23.89
CA TYR A 822 78.46 -2.09 -23.30
C TYR A 822 79.34 -3.30 -22.96
N VAL A 823 78.77 -4.33 -22.31
CA VAL A 823 79.45 -5.61 -22.00
C VAL A 823 79.86 -6.36 -23.27
N LEU A 824 79.02 -6.38 -24.31
CA LEU A 824 79.34 -6.99 -25.61
C LEU A 824 80.42 -6.21 -26.38
N LYS A 825 80.51 -4.88 -26.20
CA LYS A 825 81.58 -4.05 -26.76
C LYS A 825 82.91 -4.26 -26.04
N THR A 826 82.92 -4.37 -24.71
CA THR A 826 84.14 -4.74 -23.95
C THR A 826 84.58 -6.17 -24.22
N CYS A 827 83.66 -7.09 -24.48
CA CYS A 827 83.97 -8.46 -24.96
C CYS A 827 84.53 -8.50 -26.39
N LYS A 828 84.50 -7.40 -27.16
CA LYS A 828 85.09 -7.33 -28.51
C LYS A 828 86.58 -6.94 -28.52
N TYR A 829 87.15 -6.58 -27.36
CA TYR A 829 88.54 -6.13 -27.24
C TYR A 829 89.53 -7.19 -26.69
N LEU A 830 89.06 -8.41 -26.39
CA LEU A 830 89.96 -9.55 -26.18
C LEU A 830 89.59 -10.67 -27.14
N PHE A 831 90.42 -10.79 -28.17
CA PHE A 831 90.37 -11.84 -29.18
C PHE A 831 90.97 -13.15 -28.64
N PHE A 832 90.49 -14.24 -29.23
CA PHE A 832 91.05 -15.59 -29.30
C PHE A 832 90.74 -16.62 -28.19
N ILE A 833 90.03 -17.66 -28.65
CA ILE A 833 90.19 -19.09 -28.33
C ILE A 833 89.49 -19.59 -27.05
N GLN A 834 88.33 -20.20 -27.22
CA GLN A 834 88.20 -21.67 -27.34
C GLN A 834 86.71 -22.01 -27.30
N ASP A 835 86.27 -22.81 -28.26
CA ASP A 835 84.98 -23.48 -28.30
C ASP A 835 84.63 -24.16 -26.96
N CYS A 836 83.45 -23.84 -26.41
CA CYS A 836 82.59 -24.78 -25.65
C CYS A 836 81.32 -24.15 -25.05
N ILE A 837 81.15 -22.82 -24.98
CA ILE A 837 80.05 -22.24 -24.17
C ILE A 837 78.74 -22.01 -24.97
N LEU A 838 78.78 -22.06 -26.31
CA LEU A 838 77.57 -21.87 -27.12
C LEU A 838 76.68 -23.13 -27.23
N PHE A 839 77.18 -24.31 -26.87
CA PHE A 839 76.40 -25.56 -26.93
C PHE A 839 75.55 -25.76 -25.66
N ASP A 840 76.08 -25.39 -24.48
CA ASP A 840 75.38 -25.57 -23.21
C ASP A 840 74.23 -24.57 -22.98
N LEU A 841 74.35 -23.33 -23.48
CA LEU A 841 73.27 -22.34 -23.39
C LEU A 841 72.10 -22.64 -24.35
N CYS A 842 72.37 -23.24 -25.51
CA CYS A 842 71.33 -23.71 -26.42
C CYS A 842 70.59 -24.94 -25.87
N LEU A 843 71.27 -25.85 -25.16
CA LEU A 843 70.62 -26.98 -24.49
C LEU A 843 69.71 -26.54 -23.35
N ILE A 844 70.06 -25.51 -22.58
CA ILE A 844 69.20 -24.98 -21.51
C ILE A 844 67.98 -24.24 -22.09
N PHE A 845 68.14 -23.46 -23.16
CA PHE A 845 67.00 -22.79 -23.80
C PHE A 845 66.03 -23.79 -24.46
N PHE A 846 66.55 -24.84 -25.11
CA PHE A 846 65.71 -25.94 -25.62
C PHE A 846 65.12 -26.79 -24.49
N TYR A 847 65.79 -26.98 -23.35
CA TYR A 847 65.24 -27.69 -22.19
C TYR A 847 64.13 -26.89 -21.50
N TRP A 848 64.23 -25.57 -21.42
CA TRP A 848 63.17 -24.70 -20.88
C TRP A 848 61.98 -24.54 -21.83
N ILE A 849 62.23 -24.47 -23.15
CA ILE A 849 61.15 -24.52 -24.16
C ILE A 849 60.51 -25.91 -24.18
N PHE A 850 61.29 -26.99 -24.04
CA PHE A 850 60.75 -28.35 -23.94
C PHE A 850 59.96 -28.55 -22.63
N ILE A 851 60.38 -27.95 -21.51
CA ILE A 851 59.61 -27.97 -20.25
C ILE A 851 58.33 -27.14 -20.36
N ILE A 852 58.37 -25.94 -20.96
CA ILE A 852 57.19 -25.10 -21.16
C ILE A 852 56.22 -25.75 -22.18
N PHE A 853 56.76 -26.38 -23.22
CA PHE A 853 56.00 -27.15 -24.20
C PHE A 853 55.44 -28.45 -23.59
N CYS A 854 56.17 -29.12 -22.69
CA CYS A 854 55.67 -30.24 -21.88
C CYS A 854 54.62 -29.80 -20.85
N LEU A 855 54.73 -28.62 -20.24
CA LEU A 855 53.73 -28.05 -19.33
C LEU A 855 52.44 -27.67 -20.08
N PHE A 856 52.55 -27.18 -21.32
CA PHE A 856 51.40 -26.95 -22.20
C PHE A 856 50.80 -28.26 -22.76
N LEU A 857 51.59 -29.33 -22.88
CA LEU A 857 51.12 -30.67 -23.28
C LEU A 857 50.46 -31.48 -22.14
N PHE A 858 50.48 -30.99 -20.89
CA PHE A 858 49.84 -31.67 -19.76
C PHE A 858 48.32 -31.44 -19.64
N PHE A 859 47.77 -30.50 -20.40
CA PHE A 859 46.33 -30.46 -20.68
C PHE A 859 46.09 -31.02 -22.09
N GLY A 860 46.13 -32.35 -22.20
CA GLY A 860 45.54 -33.02 -23.36
C GLY A 860 44.06 -32.61 -23.50
N PRO A 861 43.48 -32.68 -24.72
CA PRO A 861 42.05 -32.40 -24.89
C PRO A 861 41.25 -33.25 -23.90
N LEU A 862 40.30 -32.63 -23.21
CA LEU A 862 39.39 -33.34 -22.32
C LEU A 862 38.79 -34.51 -23.10
N LEU A 863 38.98 -35.73 -22.60
CA LEU A 863 38.55 -36.91 -23.35
C LEU A 863 37.03 -37.07 -23.24
N ALA A 864 36.44 -36.70 -22.10
CA ALA A 864 34.98 -36.63 -21.99
C ALA A 864 34.46 -35.59 -20.99
N PHE A 865 33.35 -34.93 -21.34
CA PHE A 865 32.56 -34.09 -20.43
C PHE A 865 31.39 -34.89 -19.88
N VAL A 866 31.20 -34.92 -18.56
CA VAL A 866 30.12 -35.70 -17.93
C VAL A 866 29.03 -34.77 -17.44
N VAL A 867 27.81 -34.99 -17.94
CA VAL A 867 26.62 -34.21 -17.60
C VAL A 867 25.66 -35.07 -16.79
N PHE A 868 25.34 -34.63 -15.59
CA PHE A 868 24.46 -35.35 -14.66
C PHE A 868 23.66 -34.36 -13.81
N ASP A 869 22.73 -34.89 -13.01
CA ASP A 869 21.94 -34.06 -12.10
C ASP A 869 22.69 -33.89 -10.77
N THR A 870 23.30 -32.72 -10.57
CA THR A 870 24.04 -32.37 -9.35
C THR A 870 23.16 -32.27 -8.10
N ARG A 871 21.84 -32.08 -8.27
CA ARG A 871 20.87 -32.05 -7.16
C ARG A 871 20.52 -33.45 -6.66
N ASN A 872 20.66 -34.47 -7.49
CA ASN A 872 20.37 -35.85 -7.11
C ASN A 872 21.59 -36.50 -6.47
N GLN A 873 21.57 -36.60 -5.13
CA GLN A 873 22.69 -37.13 -4.35
C GLN A 873 23.10 -38.55 -4.77
N ALA A 874 22.16 -39.44 -5.11
CA ALA A 874 22.48 -40.81 -5.52
C ALA A 874 23.21 -40.88 -6.87
N VAL A 875 22.86 -39.99 -7.81
CA VAL A 875 23.54 -39.89 -9.10
C VAL A 875 24.92 -39.28 -8.93
N ARG A 876 25.02 -38.21 -8.14
CA ARG A 876 26.28 -37.55 -7.82
C ARG A 876 27.27 -38.50 -7.16
N ASP A 877 26.82 -39.25 -6.16
CA ASP A 877 27.66 -40.22 -5.46
C ASP A 877 28.13 -41.35 -6.39
N TRP A 878 27.27 -41.79 -7.33
CA TRP A 878 27.68 -42.77 -8.35
C TRP A 878 28.72 -42.20 -9.32
N VAL A 879 28.57 -40.94 -9.77
CA VAL A 879 29.55 -40.32 -10.69
C VAL A 879 30.91 -40.16 -10.02
N TYR A 880 30.96 -39.64 -8.80
CA TYR A 880 32.23 -39.36 -8.10
C TYR A 880 32.89 -40.58 -7.45
N ASN A 881 32.15 -41.64 -7.11
CA ASN A 881 32.73 -42.81 -6.43
C ASN A 881 32.88 -44.03 -7.36
N GLU A 882 32.08 -44.15 -8.41
CA GLU A 882 32.16 -45.29 -9.36
C GLU A 882 32.75 -44.86 -10.70
N LEU A 883 32.24 -43.79 -11.32
CA LEU A 883 32.62 -43.43 -12.69
C LEU A 883 34.02 -42.82 -12.77
N THR A 884 34.33 -41.84 -11.93
CA THR A 884 35.68 -41.24 -11.85
C THR A 884 36.73 -42.26 -11.42
N VAL A 885 36.41 -43.15 -10.47
CA VAL A 885 37.36 -44.14 -9.95
C VAL A 885 37.72 -45.19 -11.02
N ASN A 886 36.73 -45.69 -11.76
CA ASN A 886 37.00 -46.70 -12.78
C ASN A 886 37.66 -46.13 -14.05
N LEU A 887 37.44 -44.84 -14.38
CA LEU A 887 37.92 -44.23 -15.63
C LEU A 887 39.14 -43.31 -15.46
N GLU A 888 39.25 -42.55 -14.37
CA GLU A 888 40.42 -41.70 -14.12
C GLU A 888 41.52 -42.46 -13.36
N ASN A 889 41.16 -43.34 -12.42
CA ASN A 889 42.09 -43.96 -11.47
C ASN A 889 42.50 -45.41 -11.79
N SER A 890 42.04 -46.00 -12.90
CA SER A 890 42.43 -47.37 -13.28
C SER A 890 43.82 -47.43 -13.96
N ASN A 891 44.59 -48.49 -13.66
CA ASN A 891 46.01 -48.60 -14.05
C ASN A 891 46.26 -48.92 -15.54
N HIS A 892 45.22 -49.14 -16.34
CA HIS A 892 45.38 -49.61 -17.72
C HIS A 892 45.12 -48.54 -18.79
N ARG A 893 44.21 -47.57 -18.56
CA ARG A 893 44.00 -46.36 -19.39
C ARG A 893 43.37 -45.26 -18.54
N ARG A 894 43.99 -44.07 -18.48
CA ARG A 894 43.44 -42.92 -17.74
C ARG A 894 42.67 -42.00 -18.68
N PHE A 895 41.37 -41.83 -18.44
CA PHE A 895 40.55 -40.81 -19.08
C PHE A 895 40.52 -39.55 -18.21
N TYR A 896 40.63 -38.37 -18.81
CA TYR A 896 40.44 -37.10 -18.10
C TYR A 896 39.00 -36.63 -18.29
N LEU A 897 38.25 -36.56 -17.19
CA LEU A 897 36.84 -36.16 -17.19
C LEU A 897 36.69 -34.70 -16.76
N CYS A 898 35.82 -33.96 -17.46
CA CYS A 898 35.39 -32.63 -17.03
C CYS A 898 34.06 -32.72 -16.27
N LEU A 899 34.00 -32.15 -15.06
CA LEU A 899 32.83 -32.14 -14.18
C LEU A 899 32.44 -30.70 -13.81
N GLU A 900 31.13 -30.41 -13.77
CA GLU A 900 30.57 -29.07 -13.51
C GLU A 900 31.05 -28.45 -12.19
N GLU A 901 31.00 -29.17 -11.07
CA GLU A 901 31.35 -28.62 -9.75
C GLU A 901 32.87 -28.57 -9.49
N ARG A 902 33.68 -29.32 -10.26
CA ARG A 902 35.13 -29.47 -10.04
C ARG A 902 35.95 -28.58 -10.97
N ASP A 903 35.59 -28.55 -12.25
CA ASP A 903 36.48 -28.09 -13.33
C ASP A 903 36.01 -26.78 -13.99
N TRP A 904 34.84 -26.24 -13.60
CA TRP A 904 34.37 -24.95 -14.11
C TRP A 904 35.16 -23.78 -13.53
N ILE A 905 35.51 -22.83 -14.41
CA ILE A 905 36.34 -21.68 -14.05
C ILE A 905 35.45 -20.62 -13.38
N PRO A 906 35.76 -20.20 -12.14
CA PRO A 906 35.00 -19.15 -11.46
C PRO A 906 35.21 -17.80 -12.15
N GLY A 907 34.14 -17.04 -12.34
CA GLY A 907 34.15 -15.73 -12.99
C GLY A 907 33.71 -15.72 -14.46
N LEU A 908 33.53 -16.89 -15.09
CA LEU A 908 32.86 -17.03 -16.40
C LEU A 908 31.37 -17.35 -16.22
N SER A 909 30.56 -17.00 -17.21
CA SER A 909 29.14 -17.34 -17.17
C SER A 909 28.92 -18.86 -17.33
N CYS A 910 27.85 -19.38 -16.74
CA CYS A 910 27.48 -20.81 -16.84
C CYS A 910 27.38 -21.28 -18.31
N ILE A 911 26.86 -20.43 -19.20
CA ILE A 911 26.72 -20.76 -20.63
C ILE A 911 28.09 -20.85 -21.34
N GLU A 912 29.05 -20.00 -20.98
CA GLU A 912 30.41 -20.02 -21.55
C GLU A 912 31.21 -21.22 -21.04
N ASN A 913 31.12 -21.51 -19.74
CA ASN A 913 31.74 -22.70 -19.14
C ASN A 913 31.18 -23.99 -19.79
N LEU A 914 29.86 -24.05 -20.00
CA LEU A 914 29.21 -25.18 -20.67
C LEU A 914 29.64 -25.31 -22.14
N HIS A 915 29.69 -24.21 -22.88
CA HIS A 915 30.14 -24.20 -24.28
C HIS A 915 31.57 -24.73 -24.42
N ASN A 916 32.49 -24.21 -23.59
CA ASN A 916 33.88 -24.63 -23.61
C ASN A 916 34.06 -26.10 -23.22
N ALA A 917 33.31 -26.58 -22.23
CA ALA A 917 33.36 -27.98 -21.79
C ALA A 917 32.91 -28.94 -22.89
N VAL A 918 31.85 -28.60 -23.65
CA VAL A 918 31.34 -29.44 -24.74
C VAL A 918 32.26 -29.43 -25.96
N TYR A 919 32.77 -28.26 -26.37
CA TYR A 919 33.63 -28.17 -27.56
C TYR A 919 35.01 -28.79 -27.39
N ASN A 920 35.61 -28.62 -26.21
CA ASN A 920 36.95 -29.14 -25.89
C ASN A 920 36.94 -30.63 -25.54
N SER A 921 35.75 -31.24 -25.42
CA SER A 921 35.61 -32.67 -25.11
C SER A 921 35.44 -33.52 -26.36
N VAL A 922 36.09 -34.70 -26.40
CA VAL A 922 35.96 -35.67 -27.49
C VAL A 922 34.62 -36.42 -27.43
N LYS A 923 34.13 -36.70 -26.21
CA LYS A 923 32.82 -37.31 -25.96
C LYS A 923 32.04 -36.58 -24.88
N THR A 924 30.72 -36.53 -24.98
CA THR A 924 29.86 -36.08 -23.87
C THR A 924 29.10 -37.27 -23.28
N VAL A 925 29.25 -37.51 -21.98
CA VAL A 925 28.60 -38.61 -21.27
C VAL A 925 27.40 -38.07 -20.48
N PHE A 926 26.20 -38.50 -20.83
CA PHE A 926 24.98 -38.13 -20.13
C PHE A 926 24.57 -39.23 -19.16
N VAL A 927 24.54 -38.92 -17.87
CA VAL A 927 24.10 -39.85 -16.83
C VAL A 927 22.66 -39.52 -16.46
N LEU A 928 21.75 -40.41 -16.83
CA LEU A 928 20.31 -40.27 -16.59
C LEU A 928 19.84 -41.28 -15.53
N SER A 929 19.04 -40.80 -14.59
CA SER A 929 18.38 -41.62 -13.56
C SER A 929 16.86 -41.45 -13.62
N SER A 930 16.13 -42.51 -13.27
CA SER A 930 14.67 -42.42 -13.10
C SER A 930 14.38 -41.81 -11.73
N GLY A 931 14.03 -40.53 -11.69
CA GLY A 931 13.64 -39.86 -10.45
C GLY A 931 12.44 -40.55 -9.80
N SER A 932 12.53 -40.85 -8.50
CA SER A 932 11.37 -41.21 -7.70
C SER A 932 10.60 -39.93 -7.39
N ASP A 933 9.33 -39.94 -7.81
CA ASP A 933 8.26 -39.00 -7.47
C ASP A 933 8.31 -37.57 -8.05
N SER A 934 7.20 -37.26 -8.74
CA SER A 934 6.73 -35.95 -9.22
C SER A 934 7.56 -35.27 -10.31
N GLY A 935 7.05 -35.33 -11.55
CA GLY A 935 6.87 -34.22 -12.51
C GLY A 935 7.99 -33.23 -12.86
N GLU A 936 9.13 -33.21 -12.16
CA GLU A 936 10.16 -32.21 -12.34
C GLU A 936 11.09 -32.59 -13.49
N THR A 937 11.07 -31.67 -14.44
CA THR A 937 11.83 -31.60 -15.66
C THR A 937 13.33 -31.79 -15.44
N VAL A 938 13.91 -32.68 -16.25
CA VAL A 938 15.36 -32.77 -16.58
C VAL A 938 16.09 -31.45 -16.30
N ASN A 939 17.15 -31.48 -15.48
CA ASN A 939 17.97 -30.33 -15.09
C ASN A 939 18.21 -29.38 -16.27
N GLY A 940 18.08 -28.07 -16.05
CA GLY A 940 18.26 -27.03 -17.07
C GLY A 940 19.59 -27.16 -17.81
N VAL A 941 20.66 -27.54 -17.09
CA VAL A 941 22.00 -27.80 -17.67
C VAL A 941 22.00 -29.09 -18.51
N ILE A 942 21.35 -30.17 -18.08
CA ILE A 942 21.20 -31.39 -18.90
C ILE A 942 20.41 -31.04 -20.17
N ARG A 943 19.32 -30.29 -20.06
CA ARG A 943 18.49 -29.88 -21.20
C ARG A 943 19.28 -28.97 -22.14
N GLN A 944 19.99 -27.96 -21.63
CA GLN A 944 20.81 -27.04 -22.41
C GLN A 944 22.03 -27.73 -23.04
N ALA A 945 22.72 -28.63 -22.33
CA ALA A 945 23.80 -29.45 -22.87
C ALA A 945 23.28 -30.38 -23.97
N PHE A 946 22.11 -30.99 -23.76
CA PHE A 946 21.46 -31.83 -24.77
C PHE A 946 21.05 -31.03 -26.00
N PHE A 947 20.49 -29.83 -25.81
CA PHE A 947 20.15 -28.93 -26.91
C PHE A 947 21.41 -28.39 -27.60
N MET A 948 22.47 -27.98 -26.89
CA MET A 948 23.73 -27.54 -27.49
C MET A 948 24.41 -28.67 -28.27
N GLU A 949 24.49 -29.87 -27.71
CA GLU A 949 25.13 -31.01 -28.36
C GLU A 949 24.32 -31.55 -29.56
N THR A 950 22.99 -31.50 -29.49
CA THR A 950 22.11 -32.02 -30.55
C THR A 950 21.76 -30.97 -31.63
N VAL A 951 21.76 -29.67 -31.29
CA VAL A 951 21.36 -28.57 -32.19
C VAL A 951 22.57 -27.88 -32.84
N GLN A 952 23.77 -27.92 -32.25
CA GLN A 952 24.99 -27.39 -32.89
C GLN A 952 25.90 -28.52 -33.43
N GLN A 953 25.63 -28.90 -34.67
CA GLN A 953 26.61 -29.25 -35.70
C GLN A 953 27.43 -30.55 -35.63
N ARG A 954 27.89 -31.10 -34.49
CA ARG A 954 28.90 -32.21 -34.56
C ARG A 954 28.41 -33.54 -35.16
N LEU A 955 27.20 -33.98 -34.83
CA LEU A 955 26.69 -35.29 -35.28
C LEU A 955 26.30 -35.30 -36.78
N LEU A 956 25.91 -34.12 -37.31
CA LEU A 956 25.54 -33.91 -38.71
C LEU A 956 26.74 -33.52 -39.58
N ASP A 957 27.65 -32.68 -39.08
CA ASP A 957 28.79 -32.17 -39.85
C ASP A 957 30.01 -33.11 -39.83
N GLU A 958 30.30 -33.79 -38.70
CA GLU A 958 31.50 -34.65 -38.58
C GLU A 958 31.21 -36.15 -38.76
N LYS A 959 29.93 -36.57 -38.82
CA LYS A 959 29.48 -37.99 -38.90
C LYS A 959 30.01 -38.90 -37.77
N VAL A 960 30.49 -38.34 -36.66
CA VAL A 960 31.00 -39.10 -35.50
C VAL A 960 29.98 -39.07 -34.37
N ASP A 961 29.72 -40.22 -33.74
CA ASP A 961 28.82 -40.33 -32.58
C ASP A 961 29.53 -39.79 -31.32
N ALA A 962 29.34 -38.49 -31.04
CA ALA A 962 30.04 -37.76 -29.99
C ALA A 962 29.43 -37.91 -28.59
N ALA A 963 28.26 -38.55 -28.43
CA ALA A 963 27.62 -38.70 -27.11
C ALA A 963 27.43 -40.15 -26.66
N VAL A 964 27.57 -40.38 -25.37
CA VAL A 964 27.34 -41.66 -24.69
C VAL A 964 26.26 -41.47 -23.63
N LEU A 965 25.22 -42.30 -23.67
CA LEU A 965 24.09 -42.22 -22.75
C LEU A 965 24.15 -43.35 -21.72
N VAL A 966 24.30 -43.01 -20.45
CA VAL A 966 24.32 -43.97 -19.33
C VAL A 966 22.99 -43.91 -18.59
N LEU A 967 22.31 -45.05 -18.50
CA LEU A 967 21.01 -45.19 -17.84
C LEU A 967 21.16 -45.94 -16.52
N LEU A 968 20.87 -45.27 -15.40
CA LEU A 968 20.94 -45.83 -14.04
C LEU A 968 19.63 -46.53 -13.59
N GLY A 969 18.61 -46.60 -14.45
CA GLY A 969 17.30 -47.22 -14.15
C GLY A 969 16.53 -47.72 -15.39
N GLU A 970 15.41 -48.43 -15.20
CA GLU A 970 14.65 -49.08 -16.30
C GLU A 970 13.47 -48.26 -16.84
N LEU A 971 12.95 -47.29 -16.10
CA LEU A 971 11.72 -46.55 -16.44
C LEU A 971 12.02 -45.09 -16.77
N PHE A 972 12.21 -44.79 -18.06
CA PHE A 972 12.22 -43.42 -18.57
C PHE A 972 10.94 -43.17 -19.38
N PRO A 973 10.08 -42.20 -19.00
CA PRO A 973 8.90 -41.86 -19.79
C PRO A 973 9.29 -41.30 -21.16
N LYS A 974 8.40 -41.50 -22.15
CA LYS A 974 8.49 -41.33 -23.62
C LYS A 974 9.24 -40.08 -24.16
N LEU A 975 10.53 -39.91 -23.87
CA LEU A 975 11.38 -38.92 -24.55
C LEU A 975 11.62 -39.39 -25.99
N LYS A 976 10.99 -38.70 -26.95
CA LYS A 976 11.05 -39.01 -28.40
C LYS A 976 12.50 -39.22 -28.89
N TYR A 977 13.44 -38.41 -28.42
CA TYR A 977 14.84 -38.51 -28.82
C TYR A 977 15.57 -39.73 -28.22
N LEU A 978 15.32 -40.08 -26.94
CA LEU A 978 15.92 -41.27 -26.33
C LEU A 978 15.46 -42.56 -27.04
N GLN A 979 14.21 -42.60 -27.50
CA GLN A 979 13.69 -43.68 -28.34
C GLN A 979 14.34 -43.70 -29.73
N LEU A 980 14.58 -42.52 -30.33
CA LEU A 980 15.27 -42.38 -31.61
C LEU A 980 16.73 -42.87 -31.53
N ARG A 981 17.47 -42.46 -30.49
CA ARG A 981 18.88 -42.84 -30.29
C ARG A 981 19.06 -44.31 -29.90
N LYS A 982 18.15 -44.89 -29.10
CA LYS A 982 18.10 -46.34 -28.88
C LYS A 982 17.90 -47.15 -30.18
N ARG A 983 17.31 -46.56 -31.22
CA ARG A 983 17.11 -47.21 -32.52
C ARG A 983 18.29 -46.98 -33.48
N LEU A 984 18.81 -45.74 -33.55
CA LEU A 984 19.86 -45.34 -34.50
C LEU A 984 21.28 -45.67 -34.00
N CYS A 985 21.58 -45.44 -32.71
CA CYS A 985 22.93 -45.60 -32.14
C CYS A 985 22.91 -46.53 -30.93
N ARG A 986 22.54 -47.81 -31.12
CA ARG A 986 22.51 -48.83 -30.04
C ARG A 986 23.85 -49.01 -29.32
N ARG A 987 24.95 -48.66 -29.98
CA ARG A 987 26.31 -48.74 -29.44
C ARG A 987 26.70 -47.55 -28.56
N SER A 988 25.94 -46.48 -28.43
CA SER A 988 26.25 -45.36 -27.50
C SER A 988 25.33 -45.31 -26.29
N VAL A 989 24.31 -46.17 -26.22
CA VAL A 989 23.43 -46.30 -25.06
C VAL A 989 23.89 -47.48 -24.19
N LEU A 990 24.18 -47.20 -22.93
CA LEU A 990 24.62 -48.15 -21.92
C LEU A 990 23.66 -48.14 -20.75
N SER A 991 23.22 -49.32 -20.32
CA SER A 991 22.39 -49.50 -19.13
C SER A 991 23.23 -50.08 -18.01
N TRP A 992 23.18 -49.45 -16.84
CA TRP A 992 23.87 -49.93 -15.66
C TRP A 992 23.27 -51.27 -15.18
N PRO A 993 24.05 -52.36 -15.08
CA PRO A 993 23.53 -53.67 -14.74
C PRO A 993 23.25 -53.78 -13.24
N ARG A 994 22.07 -54.30 -12.87
CA ARG A 994 21.73 -54.61 -11.47
C ARG A 994 22.55 -55.76 -10.88
N ASN A 995 23.09 -56.64 -11.71
CA ASN A 995 23.91 -57.78 -11.28
C ASN A 995 25.40 -57.34 -11.22
N PRO A 996 26.05 -57.37 -10.03
CA PRO A 996 27.45 -56.96 -9.88
C PRO A 996 28.41 -57.74 -10.80
N ARG A 997 28.12 -59.02 -11.08
CA ARG A 997 28.93 -59.85 -11.98
C ARG A 997 28.93 -59.36 -13.43
N ALA A 998 27.96 -58.55 -13.83
CA ALA A 998 27.87 -57.97 -15.17
C ALA A 998 28.48 -56.56 -15.27
N GLN A 999 28.91 -55.96 -14.15
CA GLN A 999 29.54 -54.62 -14.14
C GLN A 999 30.88 -54.57 -14.88
N PRO A 1000 31.78 -55.58 -14.82
CA PRO A 1000 33.00 -55.58 -15.63
C PRO A 1000 32.72 -55.49 -17.14
N LEU A 1001 31.62 -56.10 -17.60
CA LEU A 1001 31.17 -56.04 -18.98
C LEU A 1001 30.64 -54.64 -19.36
N PHE A 1002 30.03 -53.93 -18.40
CA PHE A 1002 29.60 -52.54 -18.60
C PHE A 1002 30.81 -51.63 -18.75
N TRP A 1003 31.81 -51.74 -17.87
CA TRP A 1003 33.00 -50.90 -17.91
C TRP A 1003 33.86 -51.14 -19.15
N ASN A 1004 34.04 -52.41 -19.56
CA ASN A 1004 34.72 -52.72 -20.82
C ASN A 1004 33.95 -52.15 -22.04
N LYS A 1005 32.62 -52.14 -22.01
CA LYS A 1005 31.82 -51.47 -23.05
C LYS A 1005 31.95 -49.94 -22.99
N MET A 1006 32.08 -49.36 -21.80
CA MET A 1006 32.22 -47.91 -21.61
C MET A 1006 33.58 -47.43 -22.14
N GLU A 1007 34.67 -48.14 -21.82
CA GLU A 1007 36.03 -47.81 -22.29
C GLU A 1007 36.23 -47.95 -23.81
N THR A 1008 35.37 -48.73 -24.48
CA THR A 1008 35.49 -49.02 -25.92
C THR A 1008 34.60 -48.14 -26.82
N ARG A 1009 33.73 -47.29 -26.25
CA ARG A 1009 32.69 -46.49 -26.94
C ARG A 1009 32.96 -45.00 -26.82
#